data_AF-A0AAV5R1Y4-F1
#
_entry.id   AF-A0AAV5R1Y4-F1
#
_cell.length_a   1.000
_cell.length_b   1.000
_cell.length_c   1.000
_cell.angle_alpha   90.00
_cell.angle_beta   90.00
_cell.angle_gamma   90.00
#
_symmetry.space_group_name_H-M   'P 1'
#
loop_
_entity.id
_entity.type
_entity.pdbx_description
1 polymer ?
#
loop_
_entity_poly.entity_id
_entity_poly.type
_entity_poly.pdbx_seq_one_letter_code
_entity_poly.pdbx_strand_id
1 'polypeptide(L)'
;MSDIRIDPTSFRRRLHLVQKNLVNNESFQKVNGILIVVGSSDESNPYQKSTVLHNWLLGYEFPATAIYITSKKIYFVTSVSKAKYIQPLINSTNNNIVIYSRNKDPNHNKIQFEIFFKDIENSLIEGNNSIGILQKDKFQGKFMNEWDPLWENFHQSKLSLKDVSLGLSETLEFKDDDEQKNLRIASKASVNMMNFFTDEMSKIIDEDLNITNLKLVDKIENKIDDGKFFKSFDSNKSMKKLGKDFDLNNLDWCYKPIVQSNGKYELKFSVESSNDKLSGPVIMSSLGLRYFNYCSNVSRTFLIDPSKEMEKNYEFLISLQDHLFKFTKDGIKFNTLYNEALKFIENSNSNLKDHFVKNIGSLIGIDFRDSSGVINAKNDRILKENSVINLVLGFNNLNDSEKGNYALLLSDTIRITGSEPIILTESPKLKKDIAFYFDDDKSKVKSEAKDNDQNNRNGDNKENISIKDEPIKKENSKSSKVKSEPSSVKAESYGNTRVLKAKRRSEQKNNEDNQAQIQKEIQQELHAKRQKEGLERYNPEDAKDGNEQRAVFRRYESYVRESQIPGNVKDLKIHIDSKNQTIILPILGRPVPFHINAYKNGSKTEEGDFTHLRLNFNSPGLMVTKREELPYETGDDKQFIRSLTFRSKDGARMTEVLKRISEMKKAAVKRESEKRERADVITQASLIEVNRPRRLDNVFIRPTPDTKRVPGFVSIHQNGIRYQSLTRDQRVDVLFSNIKHLFFQSCKGELLVIIHAHLRTPIMIGKKKTYDVQFYREATDMSIDETGNRKRKYRYGDEDELEQEQEERRRRAMLDKEFRAFSEAISDSSNGLVDLDIPFRELGFQGVPSRSAVVCLPTRDCLVQLIDLPFLVITLEEVEVAHLERVQFGLKNFDLVFIFKDFSRPVVHVSTIPMESLEDVKAWLTDVDIPYSEGPVNLNWPTIMKTIQSDPYGFFQDGGWSFLGGGEDDEEEEEEESAESDFDPSDEDPQDEEDYSEENDDDDDASMSEDDDDEDEDIADSDNMSEEEFSD
;
A
#
# COMPACT_ATOMS: atom_id res chain seq x y z
N MET A 1 14.50 6.89 1.59
CA MET A 1 15.14 5.95 2.53
C MET A 1 16.49 6.51 3.03
N SER A 2 16.94 6.13 4.22
CA SER A 2 18.30 6.43 4.73
C SER A 2 19.32 5.39 4.30
N ASP A 3 20.59 5.77 4.10
CA ASP A 3 21.68 4.86 3.73
C ASP A 3 21.78 3.63 4.65
N ILE A 4 21.85 2.43 4.07
CA ILE A 4 22.00 1.17 4.80
C ILE A 4 23.32 1.18 5.58
N ARG A 5 23.22 1.22 6.91
CA ARG A 5 24.37 1.29 7.82
C ARG A 5 24.27 0.22 8.89
N ILE A 6 25.18 -0.75 8.83
CA ILE A 6 25.41 -1.78 9.85
C ILE A 6 26.21 -1.16 11.01
N ASP A 7 25.82 -1.38 12.26
CA ASP A 7 26.66 -1.04 13.42
C ASP A 7 27.79 -2.08 13.61
N PRO A 8 29.08 -1.70 13.47
CA PRO A 8 30.20 -2.62 13.66
C PRO A 8 30.33 -3.13 15.10
N THR A 9 29.74 -2.42 16.08
CA THR A 9 29.81 -2.74 17.50
C THR A 9 28.89 -3.91 17.83
N SER A 10 27.60 -3.78 17.52
CA SER A 10 26.59 -4.82 17.67
C SER A 10 26.91 -6.05 16.82
N PHE A 11 27.34 -5.88 15.56
CA PHE A 11 27.77 -6.99 14.70
C PHE A 11 28.89 -7.80 15.37
N ARG A 12 29.95 -7.15 15.86
CA ARG A 12 31.08 -7.84 16.52
C ARG A 12 30.69 -8.46 17.86
N ARG A 13 29.84 -7.78 18.65
CA ARG A 13 29.27 -8.29 19.92
C ARG A 13 28.49 -9.59 19.69
N ARG A 14 27.61 -9.60 18.70
CA ARG A 14 26.71 -10.72 18.38
C ARG A 14 27.42 -11.87 17.67
N LEU A 15 28.32 -11.56 16.72
CA LEU A 15 29.19 -12.57 16.10
C LEU A 15 30.05 -13.30 17.14
N HIS A 16 30.70 -12.57 18.07
CA HIS A 16 31.49 -13.21 19.13
C HIS A 16 30.64 -14.13 20.02
N LEU A 17 29.39 -13.76 20.32
CA LEU A 17 28.48 -14.61 21.09
C LEU A 17 28.16 -15.92 20.36
N VAL A 18 27.87 -15.87 19.05
CA VAL A 18 27.66 -17.08 18.23
C VAL A 18 28.92 -17.94 18.19
N GLN A 19 30.08 -17.36 17.91
CA GLN A 19 31.36 -18.10 17.86
C GLN A 19 31.74 -18.74 19.20
N LYS A 20 31.45 -18.06 20.31
CA LYS A 20 31.62 -18.59 21.67
C LYS A 20 30.65 -19.74 21.94
N ASN A 21 29.38 -19.60 21.61
CA ASN A 21 28.37 -20.62 21.89
C ASN A 21 28.55 -21.86 21.01
N LEU A 22 28.96 -21.70 19.75
CA LEU A 22 29.32 -22.78 18.82
C LEU A 22 30.35 -23.76 19.41
N VAL A 23 31.30 -23.26 20.22
CA VAL A 23 32.34 -24.08 20.87
C VAL A 23 31.89 -24.63 22.23
N ASN A 24 31.14 -23.84 23.01
CA ASN A 24 30.88 -24.13 24.43
C ASN A 24 29.49 -24.72 24.73
N ASN A 25 28.50 -24.58 23.84
CA ASN A 25 27.13 -25.07 24.06
C ASN A 25 26.90 -26.39 23.29
N GLU A 26 26.49 -27.43 24.02
CA GLU A 26 26.23 -28.75 23.47
C GLU A 26 25.06 -28.78 22.47
N SER A 27 24.15 -27.81 22.53
CA SER A 27 23.04 -27.62 21.57
C SER A 27 23.49 -27.31 20.14
N PHE A 28 24.76 -26.94 19.91
CA PHE A 28 25.36 -26.87 18.57
C PHE A 28 25.94 -28.20 18.08
N GLN A 29 25.77 -29.29 18.84
CA GLN A 29 26.16 -30.65 18.48
C GLN A 29 27.62 -30.82 18.05
N LYS A 30 28.49 -29.89 18.50
CA LYS A 30 29.93 -29.78 18.19
C LYS A 30 30.22 -29.73 16.67
N VAL A 31 29.39 -29.02 15.89
CA VAL A 31 29.67 -28.74 14.47
C VAL A 31 30.87 -27.80 14.29
N ASN A 32 31.54 -27.92 13.14
CA ASN A 32 32.74 -27.13 12.79
C ASN A 32 32.40 -25.65 12.52
N GLY A 33 31.22 -25.42 11.96
CA GLY A 33 30.65 -24.11 11.66
C GLY A 33 29.16 -24.21 11.35
N ILE A 34 28.51 -23.06 11.25
CA ILE A 34 27.09 -22.90 10.95
C ILE A 34 26.96 -22.28 9.55
N LEU A 35 26.28 -22.94 8.63
CA LEU A 35 25.98 -22.46 7.29
C LEU A 35 24.51 -22.02 7.20
N ILE A 36 24.32 -20.81 6.69
CA ILE A 36 23.04 -20.11 6.56
C ILE A 36 22.96 -19.56 5.15
N VAL A 37 21.81 -19.72 4.50
CA VAL A 37 21.62 -19.46 3.07
C VAL A 37 20.26 -18.80 2.89
N VAL A 38 20.24 -17.56 2.38
CA VAL A 38 19.01 -16.79 2.14
C VAL A 38 18.90 -16.48 0.64
N GLY A 39 17.81 -16.92 0.03
CA GLY A 39 17.46 -16.67 -1.37
C GLY A 39 16.74 -15.32 -1.55
N SER A 40 15.61 -15.32 -2.26
CA SER A 40 14.66 -14.21 -2.22
C SER A 40 14.06 -14.00 -0.82
N SER A 41 13.74 -12.75 -0.46
CA SER A 41 12.92 -12.45 0.71
C SER A 41 11.53 -13.08 0.60
N ASP A 42 10.92 -13.35 1.76
CA ASP A 42 9.56 -13.88 1.89
C ASP A 42 8.80 -13.04 2.93
N GLU A 43 8.06 -12.05 2.45
CA GLU A 43 7.27 -11.14 3.31
C GLU A 43 6.12 -11.86 4.02
N SER A 44 5.69 -13.02 3.54
CA SER A 44 4.66 -13.84 4.20
C SER A 44 5.19 -14.59 5.42
N ASN A 45 6.51 -14.81 5.49
CA ASN A 45 7.17 -15.54 6.57
C ASN A 45 8.54 -14.92 6.94
N PRO A 46 8.58 -13.68 7.46
CA PRO A 46 9.82 -12.97 7.80
C PRO A 46 10.55 -13.54 9.04
N TYR A 47 10.10 -14.69 9.56
CA TYR A 47 10.62 -15.35 10.77
C TYR A 47 11.38 -16.66 10.50
N GLN A 48 11.74 -16.93 9.24
CA GLN A 48 12.73 -17.97 8.92
C GLN A 48 14.03 -17.71 9.72
N LYS A 49 14.65 -18.74 10.30
CA LYS A 49 15.75 -18.57 11.28
C LYS A 49 16.97 -17.89 10.67
N SER A 50 17.18 -18.06 9.37
CA SER A 50 18.23 -17.43 8.56
C SER A 50 18.01 -15.92 8.43
N THR A 51 16.79 -15.49 8.04
CA THR A 51 16.34 -14.09 8.01
C THR A 51 16.45 -13.44 9.39
N VAL A 52 16.00 -14.13 10.44
CA VAL A 52 16.13 -13.69 11.84
C VAL A 52 17.59 -13.47 12.21
N LEU A 53 18.53 -14.34 11.80
CA LEU A 53 19.95 -14.15 12.11
C LEU A 53 20.60 -13.06 11.24
N HIS A 54 20.18 -12.86 9.98
CA HIS A 54 20.60 -11.70 9.17
C HIS A 54 20.19 -10.40 9.86
N ASN A 55 18.92 -10.27 10.23
CA ASN A 55 18.40 -9.12 10.99
C ASN A 55 19.11 -8.92 12.34
N TRP A 56 19.46 -10.00 13.06
CA TRP A 56 20.12 -9.88 14.37
C TRP A 56 21.61 -9.50 14.26
N LEU A 57 22.35 -10.06 13.31
CA LEU A 57 23.78 -9.78 13.10
C LEU A 57 24.01 -8.44 12.39
N LEU A 58 23.27 -8.16 11.31
CA LEU A 58 23.51 -7.05 10.39
C LEU A 58 22.56 -5.87 10.61
N GLY A 59 21.41 -6.09 11.25
CA GLY A 59 20.31 -5.12 11.36
C GLY A 59 19.28 -5.20 10.23
N TYR A 60 19.61 -5.88 9.14
CA TYR A 60 18.81 -5.96 7.91
C TYR A 60 18.87 -7.38 7.32
N GLU A 61 17.85 -7.78 6.57
CA GLU A 61 17.95 -8.97 5.71
C GLU A 61 18.86 -8.67 4.51
N PHE A 62 19.75 -9.61 4.21
CA PHE A 62 20.53 -9.61 2.99
C PHE A 62 20.04 -10.79 2.11
N PRO A 63 19.21 -10.53 1.06
CA PRO A 63 18.77 -11.57 0.14
C PRO A 63 19.90 -12.05 -0.78
N ALA A 64 19.75 -13.22 -1.39
CA ALA A 64 20.73 -13.86 -2.29
C ALA A 64 22.15 -13.89 -1.68
N THR A 65 22.22 -14.32 -0.42
CA THR A 65 23.42 -14.25 0.42
C THR A 65 23.56 -15.53 1.25
N ALA A 66 24.77 -16.11 1.26
CA ALA A 66 25.14 -17.18 2.18
C ALA A 66 26.15 -16.67 3.21
N ILE A 67 25.98 -17.10 4.47
CA ILE A 67 26.87 -16.81 5.59
C ILE A 67 27.32 -18.13 6.22
N TYR A 68 28.63 -18.31 6.38
CA TYR A 68 29.22 -19.43 7.11
C TYR A 68 30.04 -18.93 8.31
N ILE A 69 29.65 -19.34 9.51
CA ILE A 69 30.23 -18.90 10.79
C ILE A 69 30.99 -20.07 11.43
N THR A 70 32.32 -19.94 11.50
CA THR A 70 33.20 -20.85 12.26
C THR A 70 33.60 -20.21 13.58
N SER A 71 34.20 -20.99 14.49
CA SER A 71 34.72 -20.50 15.78
C SER A 71 35.80 -19.40 15.71
N LYS A 72 36.33 -19.08 14.51
CA LYS A 72 37.38 -18.07 14.30
C LYS A 72 37.05 -17.05 13.19
N LYS A 73 36.42 -17.49 12.11
CA LYS A 73 36.10 -16.68 10.92
C LYS A 73 34.61 -16.70 10.58
N ILE A 74 34.15 -15.62 9.96
CA ILE A 74 32.89 -15.54 9.22
C ILE A 74 33.19 -15.36 7.73
N TYR A 75 32.44 -16.05 6.89
CA TYR A 75 32.54 -16.03 5.43
C TYR A 75 31.19 -15.59 4.85
N PHE A 76 31.19 -14.66 3.91
CA PHE A 76 30.01 -14.15 3.21
C PHE A 76 30.12 -14.44 1.71
N VAL A 77 29.06 -14.95 1.09
CA VAL A 77 28.91 -15.00 -0.37
C VAL A 77 27.71 -14.14 -0.75
N THR A 78 27.92 -13.06 -1.50
CA THR A 78 26.93 -11.98 -1.70
C THR A 78 27.23 -11.19 -2.97
N SER A 79 26.29 -10.37 -3.48
CA SER A 79 26.52 -9.48 -4.62
C SER A 79 27.61 -8.42 -4.36
N VAL A 80 28.25 -7.91 -5.43
CA VAL A 80 29.22 -6.80 -5.35
C VAL A 80 28.64 -5.54 -4.70
N SER A 81 27.34 -5.27 -4.88
CA SER A 81 26.64 -4.16 -4.22
C SER A 81 26.60 -4.35 -2.71
N LYS A 82 26.06 -5.47 -2.24
CA LYS A 82 25.92 -5.80 -0.80
C LYS A 82 27.27 -5.96 -0.10
N ALA A 83 28.31 -6.42 -0.79
CA ALA A 83 29.68 -6.49 -0.27
C ALA A 83 30.19 -5.10 0.21
N LYS A 84 29.77 -4.00 -0.41
CA LYS A 84 30.16 -2.62 -0.01
C LYS A 84 29.74 -2.27 1.41
N TYR A 85 28.59 -2.78 1.89
CA TYR A 85 28.11 -2.52 3.26
C TYR A 85 28.83 -3.37 4.32
N ILE A 86 29.38 -4.53 3.92
CA ILE A 86 30.11 -5.47 4.79
C ILE A 86 31.60 -5.08 4.87
N GLN A 87 32.17 -4.51 3.80
CA GLN A 87 33.58 -4.11 3.73
C GLN A 87 34.07 -3.22 4.91
N PRO A 88 33.31 -2.24 5.44
CA PRO A 88 33.70 -1.42 6.60
C PRO A 88 33.79 -2.20 7.93
N LEU A 89 33.23 -3.41 8.00
CA LEU A 89 33.32 -4.27 9.18
C LEU A 89 34.70 -4.92 9.31
N ILE A 90 35.47 -5.00 8.22
CA ILE A 90 36.84 -5.53 8.19
C ILE A 90 37.78 -4.54 8.88
N ASN A 91 38.44 -4.97 9.96
CA ASN A 91 39.39 -4.14 10.70
C ASN A 91 40.83 -4.52 10.31
N SER A 92 41.71 -3.53 10.15
CA SER A 92 43.12 -3.69 9.72
C SER A 92 44.00 -4.53 10.66
N THR A 93 43.46 -4.94 11.80
CA THR A 93 44.15 -5.67 12.87
C THR A 93 43.67 -7.11 13.08
N ASN A 94 42.59 -7.56 12.41
CA ASN A 94 42.13 -8.96 12.48
C ASN A 94 41.22 -9.32 11.28
N ASN A 95 41.77 -10.04 10.29
CA ASN A 95 41.04 -10.50 9.10
C ASN A 95 40.22 -11.78 9.39
N ASN A 96 39.25 -11.66 10.28
CA ASN A 96 38.30 -12.73 10.62
C ASN A 96 37.07 -12.76 9.71
N ILE A 97 36.96 -11.84 8.75
CA ILE A 97 35.87 -11.73 7.78
C ILE A 97 36.42 -12.05 6.39
N VAL A 98 35.73 -12.91 5.63
CA VAL A 98 36.01 -13.22 4.23
C VAL A 98 34.75 -12.93 3.41
N ILE A 99 34.91 -12.36 2.21
CA ILE A 99 33.79 -11.98 1.32
C ILE A 99 34.09 -12.47 -0.10
N TYR A 100 33.17 -13.28 -0.65
CA TYR A 100 33.19 -13.71 -2.06
C TYR A 100 32.10 -12.93 -2.79
N SER A 101 32.51 -12.09 -3.73
CA SER A 101 31.61 -11.17 -4.44
C SER A 101 31.07 -11.81 -5.72
N ARG A 102 29.78 -12.16 -5.72
CA ARG A 102 29.00 -12.57 -6.90
C ARG A 102 28.68 -11.38 -7.80
N ASN A 103 28.51 -11.64 -9.09
CA ASN A 103 28.04 -10.70 -10.11
C ASN A 103 26.89 -11.34 -10.92
N LYS A 104 26.60 -10.86 -12.14
CA LYS A 104 25.60 -11.45 -13.02
C LYS A 104 26.00 -12.76 -13.71
N ASP A 105 27.30 -13.00 -13.91
CA ASP A 105 27.82 -14.13 -14.68
C ASP A 105 27.71 -15.45 -13.89
N PRO A 106 26.93 -16.44 -14.39
CA PRO A 106 26.80 -17.75 -13.74
C PRO A 106 28.15 -18.48 -13.58
N ASN A 107 29.12 -18.26 -14.48
CA ASN A 107 30.42 -18.94 -14.44
C ASN A 107 31.30 -18.40 -13.32
N HIS A 108 31.47 -17.08 -13.23
CA HIS A 108 32.11 -16.43 -12.08
C HIS A 108 31.43 -16.82 -10.77
N ASN A 109 30.09 -16.81 -10.72
CA ASN A 109 29.31 -17.18 -9.54
C ASN A 109 29.56 -18.63 -9.11
N LYS A 110 29.56 -19.59 -10.05
CA LYS A 110 29.93 -20.99 -9.80
C LYS A 110 31.36 -21.11 -9.26
N ILE A 111 32.31 -20.36 -9.82
CA ILE A 111 33.71 -20.34 -9.34
C ILE A 111 33.79 -19.81 -7.91
N GLN A 112 33.03 -18.74 -7.56
CA GLN A 112 32.98 -18.24 -6.17
C GLN A 112 32.43 -19.31 -5.21
N PHE A 113 31.35 -20.00 -5.59
CA PHE A 113 30.79 -21.11 -4.80
C PHE A 113 31.79 -22.27 -4.63
N GLU A 114 32.47 -22.70 -5.69
CA GLU A 114 33.49 -23.74 -5.61
C GLU A 114 34.68 -23.37 -4.72
N ILE A 115 35.12 -22.10 -4.72
CA ILE A 115 36.18 -21.62 -3.81
C ILE A 115 35.68 -21.62 -2.37
N PHE A 116 34.47 -21.10 -2.14
CA PHE A 116 33.83 -21.08 -0.81
C PHE A 116 33.64 -22.50 -0.24
N PHE A 117 33.24 -23.48 -1.05
CA PHE A 117 33.13 -24.88 -0.63
C PHE A 117 34.50 -25.50 -0.29
N LYS A 118 35.55 -25.18 -1.06
CA LYS A 118 36.94 -25.57 -0.73
C LYS A 118 37.40 -24.93 0.59
N ASP A 119 37.01 -23.69 0.88
CA ASP A 119 37.32 -23.04 2.16
C ASP A 119 36.47 -23.53 3.34
N ILE A 120 35.25 -24.04 3.09
CA ILE A 120 34.51 -24.86 4.07
C ILE A 120 35.30 -26.14 4.39
N GLU A 121 35.74 -26.88 3.38
CA GLU A 121 36.52 -28.12 3.54
C GLU A 121 37.84 -27.86 4.31
N ASN A 122 38.56 -26.79 3.97
CA ASN A 122 39.76 -26.32 4.68
C ASN A 122 39.48 -25.87 6.14
N SER A 123 38.23 -25.58 6.50
CA SER A 123 37.84 -25.17 7.86
C SER A 123 37.49 -26.34 8.79
N LEU A 124 37.41 -27.56 8.25
CA LEU A 124 37.10 -28.76 9.03
C LEU A 124 38.23 -29.11 10.01
N ILE A 125 37.87 -29.86 11.05
CA ILE A 125 38.78 -30.35 12.08
C ILE A 125 38.96 -31.85 11.82
N GLU A 126 40.18 -32.35 11.93
CA GLU A 126 40.46 -33.78 11.72
C GLU A 126 39.52 -34.66 12.58
N GLY A 127 38.79 -35.57 11.93
CA GLY A 127 37.81 -36.44 12.56
C GLY A 127 36.41 -35.83 12.78
N ASN A 128 36.13 -34.59 12.36
CA ASN A 128 34.81 -33.98 12.42
C ASN A 128 34.49 -33.20 11.13
N ASN A 129 33.54 -33.72 10.35
CA ASN A 129 33.04 -33.15 9.10
C ASN A 129 31.59 -32.60 9.23
N SER A 130 31.15 -32.26 10.44
CA SER A 130 29.75 -31.89 10.68
C SER A 130 29.49 -30.39 10.63
N ILE A 131 28.48 -29.97 9.87
CA ILE A 131 28.10 -28.57 9.67
C ILE A 131 26.68 -28.35 10.20
N GLY A 132 26.51 -27.24 10.93
CA GLY A 132 25.20 -26.81 11.40
C GLY A 132 24.43 -26.11 10.29
N ILE A 133 23.18 -26.52 10.08
CA ILE A 133 22.23 -25.85 9.17
C ILE A 133 20.89 -25.65 9.87
N LEU A 134 19.97 -24.97 9.19
CA LEU A 134 18.60 -24.72 9.63
C LEU A 134 17.63 -25.55 8.77
N GLN A 135 17.40 -26.81 9.14
CA GLN A 135 16.69 -27.81 8.31
C GLN A 135 15.22 -27.46 7.95
N LYS A 136 14.65 -26.42 8.56
CA LYS A 136 13.25 -25.98 8.32
C LYS A 136 13.15 -24.77 7.40
N ASP A 137 14.24 -24.02 7.25
CA ASP A 137 14.26 -22.82 6.41
C ASP A 137 14.28 -23.23 4.94
N LYS A 138 13.53 -22.51 4.11
CA LYS A 138 13.41 -22.74 2.68
C LYS A 138 13.24 -21.42 1.96
N PHE A 139 14.14 -21.14 1.03
CA PHE A 139 14.14 -19.94 0.20
C PHE A 139 14.04 -20.31 -1.28
N GLN A 140 13.76 -19.32 -2.13
CA GLN A 140 13.60 -19.49 -3.58
C GLN A 140 14.47 -18.49 -4.36
N GLY A 141 14.26 -18.44 -5.68
CA GLY A 141 14.88 -17.47 -6.58
C GLY A 141 16.24 -17.91 -7.15
N LYS A 142 16.72 -17.16 -8.16
CA LYS A 142 17.90 -17.50 -8.99
C LYS A 142 19.14 -17.91 -8.19
N PHE A 143 19.39 -17.29 -7.04
CA PHE A 143 20.51 -17.66 -6.16
C PHE A 143 20.42 -19.09 -5.62
N MET A 144 19.24 -19.55 -5.21
CA MET A 144 19.03 -20.94 -4.75
C MET A 144 19.16 -21.93 -5.90
N ASN A 145 18.57 -21.60 -7.06
CA ASN A 145 18.66 -22.42 -8.27
C ASN A 145 20.11 -22.65 -8.74
N GLU A 146 20.99 -21.65 -8.57
CA GLU A 146 22.43 -21.79 -8.82
C GLU A 146 23.18 -22.53 -7.69
N TRP A 147 22.72 -22.40 -6.44
CA TRP A 147 23.39 -22.92 -5.24
C TRP A 147 23.10 -24.39 -4.98
N ASP A 148 21.82 -24.77 -4.87
CA ASP A 148 21.38 -26.10 -4.42
C ASP A 148 21.98 -27.27 -5.22
N PRO A 149 22.02 -27.27 -6.57
CA PRO A 149 22.63 -28.38 -7.31
C PRO A 149 24.15 -28.48 -7.11
N LEU A 150 24.85 -27.38 -6.78
CA LEU A 150 26.27 -27.41 -6.48
C LEU A 150 26.53 -27.81 -5.02
N TRP A 151 25.67 -27.35 -4.11
CA TRP A 151 25.73 -27.65 -2.68
C TRP A 151 25.45 -29.12 -2.39
N GLU A 152 24.40 -29.72 -2.98
CA GLU A 152 24.08 -31.15 -2.75
C GLU A 152 25.21 -32.08 -3.21
N ASN A 153 25.77 -31.84 -4.41
CA ASN A 153 26.92 -32.59 -4.93
C ASN A 153 28.16 -32.50 -4.01
N PHE A 154 28.43 -31.32 -3.44
CA PHE A 154 29.53 -31.11 -2.50
C PHE A 154 29.25 -31.70 -1.11
N HIS A 155 28.03 -31.54 -0.60
CA HIS A 155 27.64 -32.01 0.72
C HIS A 155 27.65 -33.54 0.80
N GLN A 156 26.89 -34.22 -0.06
CA GLN A 156 26.63 -35.66 0.02
C GLN A 156 27.92 -36.50 -0.04
N SER A 157 28.97 -35.98 -0.68
CA SER A 157 30.23 -36.67 -0.87
C SER A 157 31.25 -36.48 0.27
N LYS A 158 31.05 -35.53 1.20
CA LYS A 158 32.09 -35.11 2.17
C LYS A 158 31.63 -34.81 3.60
N LEU A 159 30.37 -34.42 3.81
CA LEU A 159 29.95 -33.68 5.01
C LEU A 159 28.83 -34.39 5.78
N SER A 160 28.47 -33.83 6.94
CA SER A 160 27.36 -34.31 7.78
C SER A 160 26.53 -33.13 8.31
N LEU A 161 25.31 -32.95 7.80
CA LEU A 161 24.40 -31.90 8.25
C LEU A 161 23.79 -32.23 9.62
N LYS A 162 23.75 -31.24 10.51
CA LYS A 162 23.01 -31.28 11.78
C LYS A 162 22.15 -30.03 11.90
N ASP A 163 20.92 -30.19 12.41
CA ASP A 163 20.10 -29.03 12.79
C ASP A 163 20.71 -28.32 14.01
N VAL A 164 20.91 -27.00 13.90
CA VAL A 164 21.38 -26.13 15.00
C VAL A 164 20.35 -25.08 15.42
N SER A 165 19.08 -25.24 15.01
CA SER A 165 17.95 -24.39 15.41
C SER A 165 17.83 -24.22 16.93
N LEU A 166 18.23 -25.22 17.73
CA LEU A 166 18.24 -25.13 19.19
C LEU A 166 19.39 -24.25 19.71
N GLY A 167 20.63 -24.49 19.26
CA GLY A 167 21.79 -23.70 19.69
C GLY A 167 21.69 -22.22 19.30
N LEU A 168 21.15 -21.92 18.11
CA LEU A 168 20.85 -20.55 17.69
C LEU A 168 19.74 -19.93 18.55
N SER A 169 18.66 -20.67 18.84
CA SER A 169 17.61 -20.21 19.75
C SER A 169 18.11 -19.89 21.16
N GLU A 170 19.00 -20.70 21.73
CA GLU A 170 19.63 -20.42 23.03
C GLU A 170 20.63 -19.26 23.00
N THR A 171 21.16 -18.93 21.81
CA THR A 171 22.03 -17.76 21.60
C THR A 171 21.20 -16.48 21.47
N LEU A 172 20.09 -16.53 20.74
CA LEU A 172 19.11 -15.47 20.57
C LEU A 172 18.19 -15.27 21.80
N GLU A 173 18.21 -16.19 22.77
CA GLU A 173 17.40 -16.11 23.99
C GLU A 173 17.81 -14.91 24.86
N PHE A 174 19.13 -14.72 25.04
CA PHE A 174 19.71 -13.57 25.73
C PHE A 174 19.45 -12.28 24.95
N LYS A 175 19.05 -11.21 25.65
CA LYS A 175 18.78 -9.88 25.07
C LYS A 175 19.66 -8.85 25.75
N ASP A 176 20.40 -8.08 24.96
CA ASP A 176 21.15 -6.90 25.42
C ASP A 176 20.20 -5.72 25.76
N ASP A 177 20.73 -4.65 26.37
CA ASP A 177 19.92 -3.51 26.83
C ASP A 177 19.20 -2.76 25.68
N ASP A 178 19.76 -2.81 24.47
CA ASP A 178 19.19 -2.20 23.26
C ASP A 178 18.00 -3.05 22.77
N GLU A 179 18.18 -4.38 22.71
CA GLU A 179 17.10 -5.34 22.44
C GLU A 179 15.96 -5.22 23.48
N GLN A 180 16.32 -5.07 24.76
CA GLN A 180 15.37 -4.83 25.86
C GLN A 180 14.67 -3.46 25.74
N LYS A 181 15.33 -2.42 25.21
CA LYS A 181 14.71 -1.11 24.89
C LYS A 181 13.68 -1.27 23.77
N ASN A 182 14.05 -1.96 22.70
CA ASN A 182 13.19 -2.13 21.53
C ASN A 182 11.93 -2.97 21.84
N LEU A 183 12.08 -4.08 22.58
CA LEU A 183 10.96 -4.90 23.07
C LEU A 183 9.99 -4.10 23.95
N ARG A 184 10.49 -3.16 24.77
CA ARG A 184 9.64 -2.26 25.57
C ARG A 184 8.89 -1.23 24.72
N ILE A 185 9.51 -0.71 23.65
CA ILE A 185 8.85 0.25 22.74
C ILE A 185 7.75 -0.45 21.95
N ALA A 186 8.07 -1.60 21.32
CA ALA A 186 7.11 -2.46 20.63
C ALA A 186 5.89 -2.80 21.52
N SER A 187 6.15 -3.28 22.74
CA SER A 187 5.10 -3.66 23.70
C SER A 187 4.18 -2.50 24.08
N LYS A 188 4.71 -1.28 24.25
CA LYS A 188 3.90 -0.08 24.51
C LYS A 188 3.05 0.30 23.30
N ALA A 189 3.61 0.24 22.09
CA ALA A 189 2.87 0.53 20.87
C ALA A 189 1.70 -0.45 20.69
N SER A 190 1.92 -1.75 20.93
CA SER A 190 0.87 -2.77 20.92
C SER A 190 -0.21 -2.51 21.99
N VAL A 191 0.15 -2.07 23.19
CA VAL A 191 -0.85 -1.66 24.21
C VAL A 191 -1.69 -0.48 23.74
N ASN A 192 -1.09 0.56 23.18
CA ASN A 192 -1.84 1.73 22.69
C ASN A 192 -2.74 1.38 21.50
N MET A 193 -2.31 0.46 20.64
CA MET A 193 -3.09 -0.04 19.52
C MET A 193 -4.25 -0.96 19.96
N MET A 194 -4.07 -1.74 21.03
CA MET A 194 -5.16 -2.48 21.68
C MET A 194 -6.17 -1.55 22.37
N ASN A 195 -5.73 -0.44 22.95
CA ASN A 195 -6.64 0.58 23.47
C ASN A 195 -7.48 1.20 22.33
N PHE A 196 -6.84 1.60 21.21
CA PHE A 196 -7.55 2.10 20.03
C PHE A 196 -8.52 1.07 19.41
N PHE A 197 -8.11 -0.21 19.33
CA PHE A 197 -9.03 -1.28 18.96
C PHE A 197 -10.24 -1.35 19.90
N THR A 198 -10.04 -1.23 21.21
CA THR A 198 -11.12 -1.28 22.20
C THR A 198 -12.08 -0.11 22.03
N ASP A 199 -11.56 1.11 21.84
CA ASP A 199 -12.36 2.32 21.60
C ASP A 199 -13.21 2.22 20.32
N GLU A 200 -12.64 1.69 19.22
CA GLU A 200 -13.35 1.53 17.94
C GLU A 200 -14.34 0.35 17.96
N MET A 201 -13.98 -0.77 18.60
CA MET A 201 -14.85 -1.93 18.80
C MET A 201 -16.08 -1.56 19.64
N SER A 202 -15.91 -0.74 20.68
CA SER A 202 -17.00 -0.25 21.52
C SER A 202 -18.02 0.55 20.68
N LYS A 203 -17.57 1.56 19.91
CA LYS A 203 -18.44 2.36 19.03
C LYS A 203 -19.22 1.50 18.04
N ILE A 204 -18.57 0.54 17.40
CA ILE A 204 -19.22 -0.36 16.42
C ILE A 204 -20.37 -1.15 17.05
N ILE A 205 -20.27 -1.47 18.34
CA ILE A 205 -21.27 -2.23 19.09
C ILE A 205 -22.36 -1.30 19.65
N ASP A 206 -21.98 -0.16 20.23
CA ASP A 206 -22.91 0.85 20.76
C ASP A 206 -23.79 1.49 19.66
N GLU A 207 -23.26 1.64 18.44
CA GLU A 207 -23.95 2.21 17.27
C GLU A 207 -24.50 1.12 16.29
N ASP A 208 -24.39 -0.18 16.63
CA ASP A 208 -24.73 -1.37 15.81
C ASP A 208 -24.19 -1.35 14.35
N LEU A 209 -23.04 -0.71 14.12
CA LEU A 209 -22.50 -0.49 12.77
C LEU A 209 -22.27 -1.81 12.03
N ASN A 210 -22.67 -1.86 10.75
CA ASN A 210 -22.51 -3.05 9.91
C ASN A 210 -21.07 -3.19 9.36
N ILE A 211 -20.11 -3.38 10.26
CA ILE A 211 -18.69 -3.55 9.99
C ILE A 211 -18.29 -5.01 10.26
N THR A 212 -17.45 -5.58 9.39
CA THR A 212 -16.98 -6.97 9.48
C THR A 212 -15.67 -7.07 10.27
N ASN A 213 -15.33 -8.26 10.79
CA ASN A 213 -14.08 -8.45 11.54
C ASN A 213 -12.86 -8.01 10.70
N LEU A 214 -12.85 -8.37 9.41
CA LEU A 214 -11.83 -7.95 8.45
C LEU A 214 -11.79 -6.42 8.25
N LYS A 215 -12.94 -5.75 8.03
CA LYS A 215 -12.98 -4.29 7.86
C LYS A 215 -12.53 -3.52 9.11
N LEU A 216 -12.76 -4.05 10.30
CA LEU A 216 -12.18 -3.48 11.53
C LEU A 216 -10.66 -3.69 11.55
N VAL A 217 -10.16 -4.87 11.19
CA VAL A 217 -8.72 -5.13 11.08
C VAL A 217 -8.03 -4.18 10.12
N ASP A 218 -8.57 -3.98 8.92
CA ASP A 218 -7.97 -3.07 7.93
C ASP A 218 -7.92 -1.62 8.46
N LYS A 219 -8.91 -1.20 9.27
CA LYS A 219 -8.92 0.10 9.96
C LYS A 219 -7.86 0.23 11.07
N ILE A 220 -7.50 -0.88 11.74
CA ILE A 220 -6.43 -0.93 12.74
C ILE A 220 -5.05 -1.00 12.07
N GLU A 221 -4.92 -1.78 10.99
CA GLU A 221 -3.69 -1.97 10.24
C GLU A 221 -3.20 -0.65 9.62
N ASN A 222 -4.07 0.02 8.87
CA ASN A 222 -3.85 1.36 8.29
C ASN A 222 -3.64 2.46 9.34
N LYS A 223 -3.76 2.17 10.65
CA LYS A 223 -3.49 3.13 11.73
C LYS A 223 -1.99 3.21 12.06
N ILE A 224 -1.17 2.28 11.56
CA ILE A 224 0.28 2.30 11.79
C ILE A 224 0.96 3.50 11.09
N ASP A 225 0.45 3.95 9.95
CA ASP A 225 1.02 5.05 9.16
C ASP A 225 0.61 6.44 9.66
N ASP A 226 -0.36 6.52 10.59
CA ASP A 226 -0.84 7.79 11.12
C ASP A 226 0.15 8.41 12.12
N GLY A 227 1.13 9.14 11.59
CA GLY A 227 2.09 9.91 12.39
C GLY A 227 1.46 10.94 13.36
N LYS A 228 0.17 11.30 13.23
CA LYS A 228 -0.55 12.13 14.22
C LYS A 228 -1.03 11.27 15.40
N PHE A 229 -1.47 10.04 15.16
CA PHE A 229 -1.84 9.06 16.20
C PHE A 229 -0.65 8.78 17.13
N PHE A 230 0.53 8.49 16.60
CA PHE A 230 1.73 8.26 17.43
C PHE A 230 2.18 9.51 18.20
N LYS A 231 2.12 10.70 17.58
CA LYS A 231 2.38 11.98 18.26
C LYS A 231 1.37 12.27 19.38
N SER A 232 0.13 11.78 19.28
CA SER A 232 -0.88 11.92 20.33
C SER A 232 -0.55 11.17 21.63
N PHE A 233 0.33 10.15 21.58
CA PHE A 233 0.73 9.39 22.76
C PHE A 233 1.54 10.20 23.76
N ASP A 234 2.14 11.33 23.35
CA ASP A 234 2.87 12.23 24.24
C ASP A 234 1.99 13.31 24.89
N SER A 235 0.83 13.63 24.31
CA SER A 235 -0.14 14.58 24.88
C SER A 235 -1.25 13.88 25.67
N ASN A 236 -1.70 12.71 25.24
CA ASN A 236 -2.78 11.96 25.89
C ASN A 236 -2.29 11.16 27.10
N LYS A 237 -2.93 11.37 28.26
CA LYS A 237 -2.59 10.70 29.53
C LYS A 237 -3.04 9.23 29.61
N SER A 238 -3.93 8.75 28.75
CA SER A 238 -4.35 7.34 28.72
C SER A 238 -3.40 6.43 27.93
N MET A 239 -2.50 7.00 27.12
CA MET A 239 -1.59 6.25 26.24
C MET A 239 -0.19 6.13 26.83
N LYS A 240 0.50 5.02 26.54
CA LYS A 240 1.87 4.78 26.99
C LYS A 240 2.87 5.47 26.08
N LYS A 241 3.51 6.53 26.60
CA LYS A 241 4.59 7.27 25.93
C LYS A 241 5.71 6.35 25.45
N LEU A 242 6.03 6.38 24.15
CA LEU A 242 7.04 5.50 23.56
C LEU A 242 8.46 5.93 23.98
N GLY A 243 8.82 7.18 23.71
CA GLY A 243 10.08 7.83 24.10
C GLY A 243 10.52 8.88 23.07
N LYS A 244 11.48 9.74 23.41
CA LYS A 244 12.03 10.76 22.47
C LYS A 244 12.75 10.14 21.27
N ASP A 245 13.29 8.94 21.44
CA ASP A 245 14.06 8.22 20.42
C ASP A 245 13.17 7.22 19.63
N PHE A 246 11.86 7.46 19.58
CA PHE A 246 10.93 6.67 18.78
C PHE A 246 10.91 7.17 17.33
N ASP A 247 11.13 6.27 16.38
CA ASP A 247 11.07 6.52 14.95
C ASP A 247 9.99 5.63 14.32
N LEU A 248 9.03 6.24 13.61
CA LEU A 248 7.91 5.52 13.00
C LEU A 248 8.37 4.58 11.89
N ASN A 249 9.43 4.93 11.15
CA ASN A 249 9.99 4.12 10.06
C ASN A 249 10.56 2.77 10.51
N ASN A 250 10.72 2.59 11.83
CA ASN A 250 11.25 1.38 12.45
C ASN A 250 10.17 0.60 13.25
N LEU A 251 8.89 1.00 13.15
CA LEU A 251 7.73 0.31 13.72
C LEU A 251 6.92 -0.36 12.61
N ASP A 252 6.55 -1.63 12.81
CA ASP A 252 5.83 -2.43 11.82
C ASP A 252 4.98 -3.52 12.52
N TRP A 253 4.15 -4.26 11.79
CA TRP A 253 3.35 -5.38 12.29
C TRP A 253 4.19 -6.66 12.49
N CYS A 254 3.88 -7.43 13.54
CA CYS A 254 4.40 -8.80 13.67
C CYS A 254 3.62 -9.80 12.79
N TYR A 255 2.33 -9.51 12.60
CA TYR A 255 1.36 -10.24 11.79
C TYR A 255 0.14 -9.33 11.61
N LYS A 256 -0.61 -9.47 10.50
CA LYS A 256 -1.86 -8.70 10.27
C LYS A 256 -2.82 -8.91 11.45
N PRO A 257 -3.43 -7.87 12.03
CA PRO A 257 -4.27 -8.00 13.23
C PRO A 257 -5.38 -9.05 13.09
N ILE A 258 -5.64 -9.80 14.17
CA ILE A 258 -6.60 -10.91 14.16
C ILE A 258 -7.79 -10.56 15.06
N VAL A 259 -8.99 -10.52 14.47
CA VAL A 259 -10.26 -10.28 15.14
C VAL A 259 -11.20 -11.45 14.84
N GLN A 260 -11.69 -12.10 15.90
CA GLN A 260 -12.57 -13.27 15.80
C GLN A 260 -13.84 -13.05 16.63
N SER A 261 -14.99 -13.40 16.06
CA SER A 261 -16.32 -13.21 16.64
C SER A 261 -17.29 -14.28 16.11
N ASN A 262 -18.59 -14.18 16.41
CA ASN A 262 -19.64 -15.05 15.82
C ASN A 262 -19.41 -16.58 15.92
N GLY A 263 -18.88 -17.07 17.04
CA GLY A 263 -18.81 -18.52 17.30
C GLY A 263 -17.68 -19.27 16.57
N LYS A 264 -16.89 -18.58 15.74
CA LYS A 264 -15.78 -19.15 14.96
C LYS A 264 -14.45 -18.70 15.57
N TYR A 265 -13.82 -19.57 16.38
CA TYR A 265 -12.59 -19.21 17.10
C TYR A 265 -11.45 -20.22 16.86
N GLU A 266 -10.27 -19.70 16.53
CA GLU A 266 -9.04 -20.47 16.36
C GLU A 266 -7.88 -19.80 17.09
N LEU A 267 -7.34 -20.48 18.12
CA LEU A 267 -6.29 -19.97 18.98
C LEU A 267 -4.89 -20.12 18.34
N LYS A 268 -4.68 -19.48 17.18
CA LYS A 268 -3.40 -19.44 16.45
C LYS A 268 -3.20 -18.05 15.84
N PHE A 269 -1.95 -17.60 15.75
CA PHE A 269 -1.57 -16.35 15.07
C PHE A 269 -1.40 -16.49 13.54
N SER A 270 -1.88 -17.59 12.97
CA SER A 270 -1.85 -17.90 11.53
C SER A 270 -3.26 -18.01 10.95
N VAL A 271 -4.19 -17.21 11.49
CA VAL A 271 -5.63 -17.26 11.21
C VAL A 271 -6.05 -15.88 10.77
N GLU A 272 -6.71 -15.79 9.62
CA GLU A 272 -7.23 -14.53 9.14
C GLU A 272 -8.59 -14.20 9.76
N SER A 273 -8.83 -12.90 9.91
CA SER A 273 -10.12 -12.35 10.36
C SER A 273 -11.17 -12.51 9.28
N SER A 274 -12.34 -13.04 9.64
CA SER A 274 -13.41 -13.34 8.68
C SER A 274 -14.15 -12.10 8.18
N ASN A 275 -14.85 -12.23 7.05
CA ASN A 275 -15.75 -11.18 6.55
C ASN A 275 -17.17 -11.26 7.18
N ASP A 276 -17.34 -11.92 8.35
CA ASP A 276 -18.59 -11.88 9.11
C ASP A 276 -18.74 -10.50 9.82
N LYS A 277 -19.98 -10.01 10.04
CA LYS A 277 -20.23 -8.80 10.87
C LYS A 277 -19.62 -8.99 12.26
N LEU A 278 -18.95 -7.97 12.81
CA LEU A 278 -18.49 -7.95 14.19
C LEU A 278 -19.68 -8.07 15.15
N SER A 279 -19.88 -9.26 15.73
CA SER A 279 -21.06 -9.53 16.56
C SER A 279 -20.92 -10.83 17.37
N GLY A 280 -21.84 -11.03 18.31
CA GLY A 280 -21.83 -12.17 19.24
C GLY A 280 -21.25 -11.84 20.62
N PRO A 281 -21.34 -12.77 21.57
CA PRO A 281 -21.07 -12.54 23.00
C PRO A 281 -19.58 -12.41 23.36
N VAL A 282 -18.70 -12.80 22.43
CA VAL A 282 -17.26 -12.90 22.63
C VAL A 282 -16.58 -12.33 21.38
N ILE A 283 -15.77 -11.31 21.59
CA ILE A 283 -14.90 -10.74 20.56
C ILE A 283 -13.46 -10.92 21.03
N MET A 284 -12.68 -11.66 20.27
CA MET A 284 -11.25 -11.83 20.53
C MET A 284 -10.45 -10.93 19.60
N SER A 285 -9.45 -10.25 20.14
CA SER A 285 -8.49 -9.44 19.39
C SER A 285 -7.07 -9.87 19.76
N SER A 286 -6.24 -10.15 18.75
CA SER A 286 -4.81 -10.43 18.89
C SER A 286 -4.03 -9.56 17.93
N LEU A 287 -3.08 -8.80 18.46
CA LEU A 287 -2.25 -7.89 17.69
C LEU A 287 -0.84 -7.79 18.31
N GLY A 288 0.13 -7.49 17.46
CA GLY A 288 1.53 -7.39 17.86
C GLY A 288 2.30 -6.53 16.90
N LEU A 289 3.07 -5.57 17.43
CA LEU A 289 3.95 -4.69 16.67
C LEU A 289 5.41 -5.08 16.93
N ARG A 290 6.26 -4.93 15.90
CA ARG A 290 7.71 -5.09 15.94
C ARG A 290 8.38 -3.72 15.85
N TYR A 291 9.43 -3.50 16.65
CA TYR A 291 10.22 -2.26 16.61
C TYR A 291 11.71 -2.58 16.43
N PHE A 292 12.37 -2.07 15.38
CA PHE A 292 13.68 -2.57 14.92
C PHE A 292 13.72 -4.11 14.83
N ASN A 293 12.69 -4.73 14.24
CA ASN A 293 12.44 -6.18 14.20
C ASN A 293 12.12 -6.88 15.54
N TYR A 294 12.20 -6.21 16.70
CA TYR A 294 11.87 -6.81 18.00
C TYR A 294 10.36 -6.86 18.23
N CYS A 295 9.82 -8.07 18.17
CA CYS A 295 8.40 -8.39 18.19
C CYS A 295 7.78 -8.30 19.59
N SER A 296 6.51 -7.93 19.65
CA SER A 296 5.68 -7.98 20.84
C SER A 296 4.29 -8.50 20.50
N ASN A 297 3.54 -8.94 21.50
CA ASN A 297 2.22 -9.55 21.32
C ASN A 297 1.29 -9.25 22.51
N VAL A 298 0.04 -8.89 22.21
CA VAL A 298 -1.04 -8.75 23.19
C VAL A 298 -2.34 -9.32 22.62
N SER A 299 -3.00 -10.18 23.38
CA SER A 299 -4.33 -10.70 23.04
C SER A 299 -5.31 -10.43 24.17
N ARG A 300 -6.53 -10.04 23.81
CA ARG A 300 -7.64 -9.81 24.72
C ARG A 300 -8.91 -10.47 24.21
N THR A 301 -9.76 -10.87 25.15
CA THR A 301 -11.15 -11.23 24.90
C THR A 301 -12.02 -10.17 25.55
N PHE A 302 -12.99 -9.68 24.79
CA PHE A 302 -14.03 -8.75 25.19
C PHE A 302 -15.36 -9.50 25.22
N LEU A 303 -16.22 -9.14 26.17
CA LEU A 303 -17.44 -9.86 26.50
C LEU A 303 -18.65 -8.95 26.32
N ILE A 304 -19.63 -9.36 25.51
CA ILE A 304 -20.81 -8.56 25.16
C ILE A 304 -22.06 -9.25 25.74
N ASP A 305 -22.68 -8.64 26.74
CA ASP A 305 -23.71 -9.24 27.61
C ASP A 305 -23.33 -10.69 28.05
N PRO A 306 -22.16 -10.94 28.67
CA PRO A 306 -21.71 -12.30 28.93
C PRO A 306 -22.67 -13.11 29.81
N SER A 307 -22.80 -14.41 29.53
CA SER A 307 -23.41 -15.32 30.49
C SER A 307 -22.53 -15.43 31.75
N LYS A 308 -23.14 -15.79 32.88
CA LYS A 308 -22.41 -16.01 34.14
C LYS A 308 -21.37 -17.14 34.06
N GLU A 309 -21.50 -18.05 33.10
CA GLU A 309 -20.47 -19.07 32.84
C GLU A 309 -19.30 -18.47 32.03
N MET A 310 -19.60 -17.64 31.03
CA MET A 310 -18.57 -16.91 30.26
C MET A 310 -17.75 -15.99 31.17
N GLU A 311 -18.42 -15.22 32.04
CA GLU A 311 -17.77 -14.38 33.07
C GLU A 311 -16.83 -15.21 33.96
N LYS A 312 -17.35 -16.29 34.55
CA LYS A 312 -16.62 -17.14 35.50
C LYS A 312 -15.41 -17.82 34.84
N ASN A 313 -15.55 -18.27 33.60
CA ASN A 313 -14.47 -18.90 32.86
C ASN A 313 -13.39 -17.87 32.43
N TYR A 314 -13.75 -16.59 32.26
CA TYR A 314 -12.78 -15.50 32.05
C TYR A 314 -12.08 -15.08 33.36
N GLU A 315 -12.82 -14.93 34.47
CA GLU A 315 -12.24 -14.70 35.80
C GLU A 315 -11.25 -15.82 36.19
N PHE A 316 -11.55 -17.07 35.81
CA PHE A 316 -10.64 -18.20 35.96
C PHE A 316 -9.40 -18.10 35.07
N LEU A 317 -9.53 -17.63 33.82
CA LEU A 317 -8.39 -17.41 32.91
C LEU A 317 -7.41 -16.36 33.46
N ILE A 318 -7.90 -15.27 34.07
CA ILE A 318 -7.05 -14.31 34.81
C ILE A 318 -6.38 -15.00 36.00
N SER A 319 -7.15 -15.74 36.81
CA SER A 319 -6.65 -16.44 37.99
C SER A 319 -5.53 -17.45 37.67
N LEU A 320 -5.64 -18.14 36.53
CA LEU A 320 -4.61 -19.02 35.99
C LEU A 320 -3.35 -18.22 35.59
N GLN A 321 -3.51 -17.05 34.96
CA GLN A 321 -2.38 -16.19 34.61
C GLN A 321 -1.64 -15.70 35.86
N ASP A 322 -2.36 -15.25 36.90
CA ASP A 322 -1.79 -14.78 38.16
C ASP A 322 -1.10 -15.89 38.96
N HIS A 323 -1.57 -17.14 38.88
CA HIS A 323 -0.88 -18.32 39.42
C HIS A 323 0.42 -18.58 38.66
N LEU A 324 0.37 -18.54 37.33
CA LEU A 324 1.54 -18.76 36.48
C LEU A 324 2.58 -17.65 36.62
N PHE A 325 2.21 -16.38 36.83
CA PHE A 325 3.17 -15.32 37.13
C PHE A 325 3.92 -15.57 38.46
N LYS A 326 3.23 -16.00 39.52
CA LYS A 326 3.85 -16.37 40.81
C LYS A 326 4.76 -17.60 40.72
N PHE A 327 4.48 -18.50 39.78
CA PHE A 327 5.32 -19.67 39.52
C PHE A 327 6.51 -19.36 38.62
N THR A 328 6.34 -18.52 37.59
CA THR A 328 7.31 -18.27 36.51
C THR A 328 8.49 -17.42 36.98
N LYS A 329 9.69 -18.01 36.97
CA LYS A 329 10.96 -17.37 37.34
C LYS A 329 12.13 -18.11 36.68
N ASP A 330 13.33 -17.56 36.83
CA ASP A 330 14.59 -18.20 36.43
C ASP A 330 14.72 -19.66 36.92
N GLY A 331 15.34 -20.50 36.09
CA GLY A 331 15.65 -21.90 36.39
C GLY A 331 14.52 -22.92 36.15
N ILE A 332 13.32 -22.48 35.73
CA ILE A 332 12.17 -23.38 35.53
C ILE A 332 12.17 -24.01 34.13
N LYS A 333 11.87 -25.32 34.06
CA LYS A 333 11.69 -26.03 32.78
C LYS A 333 10.35 -25.72 32.12
N PHE A 334 10.34 -25.58 30.79
CA PHE A 334 9.16 -25.21 30.01
C PHE A 334 8.00 -26.23 30.19
N ASN A 335 8.30 -27.52 30.18
CA ASN A 335 7.33 -28.59 30.45
C ASN A 335 6.79 -28.55 31.88
N THR A 336 7.60 -28.16 32.87
CA THR A 336 7.17 -27.99 34.26
C THR A 336 6.20 -26.82 34.40
N LEU A 337 6.45 -25.69 33.72
CA LEU A 337 5.55 -24.55 33.68
C LEU A 337 4.20 -24.91 33.00
N TYR A 338 4.25 -25.61 31.87
CA TYR A 338 3.04 -26.08 31.18
C TYR A 338 2.24 -27.10 32.02
N ASN A 339 2.92 -28.05 32.66
CA ASN A 339 2.27 -29.04 33.51
C ASN A 339 1.72 -28.42 34.81
N GLU A 340 2.28 -27.33 35.30
CA GLU A 340 1.73 -26.57 36.43
C GLU A 340 0.41 -25.87 36.05
N ALA A 341 0.32 -25.31 34.83
CA ALA A 341 -0.94 -24.79 34.31
C ALA A 341 -2.04 -25.87 34.28
N LEU A 342 -1.71 -27.08 33.79
CA LEU A 342 -2.64 -28.21 33.77
C LEU A 342 -3.10 -28.62 35.17
N LYS A 343 -2.20 -28.71 36.16
CA LYS A 343 -2.57 -29.03 37.56
C LYS A 343 -3.52 -27.97 38.15
N PHE A 344 -3.26 -26.68 37.88
CA PHE A 344 -4.12 -25.61 38.38
C PHE A 344 -5.54 -25.71 37.80
N ILE A 345 -5.66 -26.08 36.51
CA ILE A 345 -6.94 -26.37 35.85
C ILE A 345 -7.60 -27.61 36.45
N GLU A 346 -6.89 -28.73 36.59
CA GLU A 346 -7.40 -29.97 37.20
C GLU A 346 -7.95 -29.76 38.62
N ASN A 347 -7.24 -29.00 39.46
CA ASN A 347 -7.63 -28.71 40.83
C ASN A 347 -8.82 -27.74 40.96
N SER A 348 -9.06 -26.88 39.96
CA SER A 348 -10.03 -25.78 40.05
C SER A 348 -11.30 -26.03 39.24
N ASN A 349 -11.16 -26.53 38.01
CA ASN A 349 -12.26 -26.88 37.11
C ASN A 349 -11.76 -27.89 36.06
N SER A 350 -11.78 -29.18 36.41
CA SER A 350 -11.32 -30.30 35.57
C SER A 350 -11.90 -30.29 34.15
N ASN A 351 -13.12 -29.77 33.98
CA ASN A 351 -13.83 -29.80 32.71
C ASN A 351 -13.18 -28.88 31.66
N LEU A 352 -12.44 -27.84 32.06
CA LEU A 352 -11.75 -26.93 31.15
C LEU A 352 -10.42 -27.50 30.60
N LYS A 353 -9.93 -28.63 31.15
CA LYS A 353 -8.64 -29.21 30.79
C LYS A 353 -8.53 -29.55 29.30
N ASP A 354 -9.52 -30.26 28.75
CA ASP A 354 -9.49 -30.74 27.38
C ASP A 354 -9.73 -29.63 26.34
N HIS A 355 -10.19 -28.47 26.81
CA HIS A 355 -10.36 -27.24 26.02
C HIS A 355 -9.09 -26.36 26.01
N PHE A 356 -8.10 -26.61 26.87
CA PHE A 356 -6.93 -25.75 27.05
C PHE A 356 -5.94 -25.81 25.88
N VAL A 357 -5.24 -24.71 25.63
CA VAL A 357 -4.20 -24.61 24.59
C VAL A 357 -3.07 -25.62 24.78
N LYS A 358 -2.69 -26.33 23.71
CA LYS A 358 -1.63 -27.37 23.68
C LYS A 358 -0.20 -26.85 23.94
N ASN A 359 -0.04 -25.55 24.04
CA ASN A 359 1.20 -24.82 24.34
C ASN A 359 0.80 -23.46 24.91
N ILE A 360 1.53 -22.95 25.90
CA ILE A 360 1.23 -21.65 26.55
C ILE A 360 2.06 -20.50 25.97
N GLY A 361 2.31 -20.56 24.65
CA GLY A 361 3.14 -19.62 23.92
C GLY A 361 4.61 -20.04 23.79
N SER A 362 5.52 -19.07 23.67
CA SER A 362 6.94 -19.30 23.37
C SER A 362 7.83 -18.15 23.83
N LEU A 363 9.16 -18.36 23.77
CA LEU A 363 10.11 -17.26 23.65
C LEU A 363 9.72 -16.34 22.48
N ILE A 364 9.96 -15.04 22.67
CA ILE A 364 9.76 -13.96 21.70
C ILE A 364 10.98 -13.01 21.74
N GLY A 365 11.25 -12.34 20.62
CA GLY A 365 12.39 -11.44 20.47
C GLY A 365 12.39 -10.83 19.08
N ILE A 366 13.52 -10.91 18.39
CA ILE A 366 13.59 -10.66 16.94
C ILE A 366 12.86 -11.74 16.11
N ASP A 367 12.59 -12.90 16.72
CA ASP A 367 11.65 -13.92 16.25
C ASP A 367 10.32 -13.75 17.01
N PHE A 368 9.19 -13.68 16.29
CA PHE A 368 7.86 -13.59 16.89
C PHE A 368 7.47 -14.87 17.67
N ARG A 369 7.88 -16.05 17.20
CA ARG A 369 7.49 -17.34 17.77
C ARG A 369 8.56 -18.39 17.60
N ASP A 370 9.53 -18.40 18.51
CA ASP A 370 10.64 -19.34 18.44
C ASP A 370 10.18 -20.80 18.50
N SER A 371 10.33 -21.54 17.39
CA SER A 371 9.92 -22.94 17.30
C SER A 371 10.73 -23.89 18.20
N SER A 372 11.95 -23.51 18.59
CA SER A 372 12.77 -24.18 19.61
C SER A 372 12.45 -23.68 21.03
N GLY A 373 11.68 -22.59 21.13
CA GLY A 373 11.32 -21.89 22.36
C GLY A 373 9.86 -22.07 22.81
N VAL A 374 9.10 -23.00 22.21
CA VAL A 374 7.68 -23.22 22.53
C VAL A 374 7.48 -23.89 23.89
N ILE A 375 6.62 -23.33 24.74
CA ILE A 375 6.34 -23.80 26.09
C ILE A 375 5.20 -24.82 26.06
N ASN A 376 5.54 -26.10 26.18
CA ASN A 376 4.60 -27.23 26.12
C ASN A 376 5.11 -28.43 26.93
N ALA A 377 4.25 -29.44 27.15
CA ALA A 377 4.56 -30.62 27.96
C ALA A 377 5.81 -31.43 27.55
N LYS A 378 6.33 -31.26 26.32
CA LYS A 378 7.49 -32.00 25.80
C LYS A 378 8.81 -31.24 25.90
N ASN A 379 8.80 -29.90 25.86
CA ASN A 379 10.02 -29.09 25.83
C ASN A 379 10.62 -28.98 27.24
N ASP A 380 11.85 -29.44 27.46
CA ASP A 380 12.47 -29.46 28.79
C ASP A 380 13.56 -28.38 28.98
N ARG A 381 13.67 -27.42 28.04
CA ARG A 381 14.50 -26.22 28.15
C ARG A 381 14.25 -25.46 29.45
N ILE A 382 15.30 -24.86 29.96
CA ILE A 382 15.31 -24.03 31.17
C ILE A 382 15.12 -22.56 30.79
N LEU A 383 14.14 -21.92 31.41
CA LEU A 383 13.85 -20.50 31.32
C LEU A 383 14.89 -19.69 32.10
N LYS A 384 15.52 -18.70 31.44
CA LYS A 384 16.60 -17.89 32.01
C LYS A 384 16.10 -16.49 32.39
N GLU A 385 16.76 -15.87 33.37
CA GLU A 385 16.56 -14.45 33.68
C GLU A 385 16.80 -13.54 32.46
N ASN A 386 16.03 -12.45 32.35
CA ASN A 386 15.97 -11.51 31.22
C ASN A 386 15.48 -12.08 29.88
N SER A 387 15.23 -13.38 29.76
CA SER A 387 14.44 -13.93 28.64
C SER A 387 13.06 -13.27 28.56
N VAL A 388 12.49 -13.22 27.36
CA VAL A 388 11.15 -12.65 27.12
C VAL A 388 10.29 -13.71 26.46
N ILE A 389 9.09 -13.93 26.99
CA ILE A 389 8.10 -14.88 26.46
C ILE A 389 6.80 -14.17 26.11
N ASN A 390 6.17 -14.62 25.03
CA ASN A 390 4.77 -14.37 24.73
C ASN A 390 3.98 -15.44 25.51
N LEU A 391 3.45 -15.11 26.68
CA LEU A 391 2.64 -16.04 27.47
C LEU A 391 1.22 -16.03 26.91
N VAL A 392 0.79 -17.16 26.35
CA VAL A 392 -0.51 -17.30 25.67
C VAL A 392 -1.36 -18.31 26.44
N LEU A 393 -2.50 -17.87 26.99
CA LEU A 393 -3.42 -18.72 27.73
C LEU A 393 -4.81 -18.66 27.09
N GLY A 394 -5.47 -19.80 26.96
CA GLY A 394 -6.81 -19.82 26.40
C GLY A 394 -7.48 -21.18 26.41
N PHE A 395 -8.79 -21.15 26.17
CA PHE A 395 -9.68 -22.30 26.11
C PHE A 395 -10.48 -22.20 24.81
N ASN A 396 -10.50 -23.26 24.00
CA ASN A 396 -11.24 -23.30 22.74
C ASN A 396 -12.41 -24.31 22.77
N ASN A 397 -13.37 -24.16 21.86
CA ASN A 397 -14.55 -25.01 21.74
C ASN A 397 -15.38 -25.10 23.04
N LEU A 398 -15.41 -24.04 23.86
CA LEU A 398 -16.39 -23.95 24.95
C LEU A 398 -17.78 -23.77 24.34
N ASN A 399 -18.83 -24.12 25.07
CA ASN A 399 -20.21 -23.99 24.59
C ASN A 399 -21.13 -23.58 25.73
N ASP A 400 -21.79 -22.44 25.57
CA ASP A 400 -22.77 -21.89 26.50
C ASP A 400 -24.19 -22.33 26.09
N SER A 401 -25.05 -22.69 27.05
CA SER A 401 -26.40 -23.21 26.74
C SER A 401 -27.36 -22.18 26.16
N GLU A 402 -27.09 -20.87 26.34
CA GLU A 402 -27.93 -19.77 25.87
C GLU A 402 -27.28 -19.04 24.68
N LYS A 403 -25.94 -18.92 24.69
CA LYS A 403 -25.17 -18.12 23.72
C LYS A 403 -24.26 -18.93 22.77
N GLY A 404 -24.19 -20.25 22.91
CA GLY A 404 -23.53 -21.16 21.96
C GLY A 404 -22.01 -21.24 22.09
N ASN A 405 -21.35 -21.68 21.00
CA ASN A 405 -19.90 -21.93 20.99
C ASN A 405 -19.09 -20.65 21.21
N TYR A 406 -18.07 -20.73 22.05
CA TYR A 406 -17.13 -19.64 22.31
C TYR A 406 -15.71 -20.13 22.64
N ALA A 407 -14.78 -19.18 22.68
CA ALA A 407 -13.42 -19.39 23.16
C ALA A 407 -13.00 -18.22 24.06
N LEU A 408 -11.92 -18.40 24.80
CA LEU A 408 -11.31 -17.34 25.60
C LEU A 408 -9.80 -17.32 25.30
N LEU A 409 -9.25 -16.14 25.06
CA LEU A 409 -7.83 -15.92 24.79
C LEU A 409 -7.31 -14.70 25.55
N LEU A 410 -6.19 -14.89 26.25
CA LEU A 410 -5.44 -13.86 26.95
C LEU A 410 -3.96 -14.08 26.66
N SER A 411 -3.26 -13.07 26.13
CA SER A 411 -1.81 -13.15 25.99
C SER A 411 -1.14 -11.84 26.36
N ASP A 412 0.01 -11.96 27.01
CA ASP A 412 0.89 -10.85 27.38
C ASP A 412 2.35 -11.25 27.09
N THR A 413 3.08 -10.33 26.45
CA THR A 413 4.55 -10.33 26.41
C THR A 413 5.10 -9.96 27.79
N ILE A 414 5.90 -10.86 28.39
CA ILE A 414 6.48 -10.72 29.73
C ILE A 414 7.99 -11.01 29.73
N ARG A 415 8.74 -10.31 30.60
CA ARG A 415 10.17 -10.53 30.83
C ARG A 415 10.41 -11.29 32.13
N ILE A 416 11.25 -12.31 32.08
CA ILE A 416 11.58 -13.18 33.22
C ILE A 416 12.59 -12.51 34.16
N THR A 417 12.42 -12.72 35.46
CA THR A 417 13.34 -12.29 36.52
C THR A 417 13.64 -13.45 37.47
N GLY A 418 14.55 -13.27 38.43
CA GLY A 418 14.69 -14.16 39.59
C GLY A 418 13.50 -14.16 40.57
N SER A 419 12.46 -13.37 40.30
CA SER A 419 11.21 -13.23 41.07
C SER A 419 10.00 -13.32 40.13
N GLU A 420 8.93 -12.55 40.38
CA GLU A 420 7.78 -12.48 39.46
C GLU A 420 8.18 -11.82 38.11
N PRO A 421 7.54 -12.19 36.98
CA PRO A 421 7.87 -11.66 35.67
C PRO A 421 7.30 -10.25 35.45
N ILE A 422 8.05 -9.41 34.73
CA ILE A 422 7.65 -8.04 34.41
C ILE A 422 6.79 -8.04 33.15
N ILE A 423 5.53 -7.63 33.26
CA ILE A 423 4.61 -7.52 32.13
C ILE A 423 4.98 -6.30 31.27
N LEU A 424 5.29 -6.52 29.99
CA LEU A 424 5.61 -5.43 29.06
C LEU A 424 4.36 -4.87 28.36
N THR A 425 3.35 -5.73 28.15
CA THR A 425 2.09 -5.45 27.41
C THR A 425 0.89 -5.30 28.33
N GLU A 426 1.08 -4.60 29.46
CA GLU A 426 0.02 -4.28 30.40
C GLU A 426 -1.02 -3.32 29.73
N SER A 427 -2.05 -3.90 29.13
CA SER A 427 -3.32 -3.26 28.75
C SER A 427 -4.47 -3.81 29.61
N PRO A 428 -5.64 -3.14 29.66
CA PRO A 428 -6.78 -3.59 30.47
C PRO A 428 -7.19 -5.05 30.21
N LYS A 429 -7.54 -5.76 31.28
CA LYS A 429 -7.92 -7.19 31.27
C LYS A 429 -8.76 -7.66 32.47
N LEU A 430 -9.20 -6.74 33.34
CA LEU A 430 -10.15 -7.11 34.39
C LEU A 430 -11.56 -7.11 33.79
N LYS A 431 -12.44 -7.98 34.29
CA LYS A 431 -13.85 -8.08 33.86
C LYS A 431 -14.54 -6.71 33.67
N LYS A 432 -14.35 -5.80 34.63
CA LYS A 432 -14.90 -4.43 34.61
C LYS A 432 -14.41 -3.52 33.47
N ASP A 433 -13.34 -3.90 32.79
CA ASP A 433 -12.69 -3.13 31.72
C ASP A 433 -12.86 -3.78 30.33
N ILE A 434 -13.48 -4.97 30.27
CA ILE A 434 -13.61 -5.78 29.04
C ILE A 434 -15.03 -6.35 28.82
N ALA A 435 -15.93 -6.20 29.80
CA ALA A 435 -17.32 -6.64 29.71
C ALA A 435 -18.26 -5.45 29.51
N PHE A 436 -19.00 -5.49 28.41
CA PHE A 436 -19.94 -4.48 27.95
C PHE A 436 -21.37 -5.01 28.13
N TYR A 437 -22.30 -4.12 28.46
CA TYR A 437 -23.69 -4.46 28.73
C TYR A 437 -24.61 -3.45 28.05
N PHE A 438 -25.60 -3.92 27.31
CA PHE A 438 -26.62 -3.04 26.73
C PHE A 438 -27.67 -2.61 27.76
N ASP A 439 -28.16 -1.38 27.62
CA ASP A 439 -28.87 -0.68 28.70
C ASP A 439 -30.32 -1.14 28.92
N ASP A 440 -30.85 -2.01 28.05
CA ASP A 440 -32.19 -2.60 28.15
C ASP A 440 -32.39 -3.44 29.43
N ASP A 441 -31.33 -4.02 30.00
CA ASP A 441 -31.43 -4.88 31.20
C ASP A 441 -31.32 -4.12 32.54
N LYS A 442 -31.45 -2.78 32.52
CA LYS A 442 -31.53 -1.90 33.73
C LYS A 442 -32.77 -2.13 34.62
N SER A 443 -33.45 -3.27 34.48
CA SER A 443 -34.57 -3.70 35.33
C SER A 443 -34.16 -4.52 36.58
N LYS A 444 -32.91 -5.03 36.67
CA LYS A 444 -32.52 -6.02 37.70
C LYS A 444 -31.16 -5.83 38.40
N VAL A 445 -30.70 -4.59 38.62
CA VAL A 445 -29.61 -4.34 39.59
C VAL A 445 -30.20 -3.75 40.88
N LYS A 446 -30.25 -4.56 41.94
CA LYS A 446 -30.51 -4.08 43.31
C LYS A 446 -29.24 -3.46 43.88
N SER A 447 -29.27 -2.17 44.20
CA SER A 447 -28.21 -1.50 44.96
C SER A 447 -28.35 -1.78 46.46
N GLU A 448 -27.34 -2.43 47.05
CA GLU A 448 -27.17 -2.49 48.50
C GLU A 448 -26.10 -1.48 48.95
N ALA A 449 -26.53 -0.33 49.46
CA ALA A 449 -25.70 0.60 50.23
C ALA A 449 -26.59 1.28 51.30
N LYS A 450 -26.02 1.61 52.46
CA LYS A 450 -26.77 1.98 53.68
C LYS A 450 -26.78 3.48 53.98
N ASP A 451 -27.85 3.86 54.67
CA ASP A 451 -28.06 5.01 55.56
C ASP A 451 -26.91 6.02 55.77
N ASN A 452 -27.25 7.32 55.67
CA ASN A 452 -27.39 8.13 56.89
C ASN A 452 -28.13 9.47 56.63
N ASP A 453 -29.37 9.54 57.13
CA ASP A 453 -29.89 10.55 58.07
C ASP A 453 -29.48 12.05 57.89
N GLN A 454 -30.42 12.95 57.49
CA GLN A 454 -31.17 13.82 58.45
C GLN A 454 -32.10 14.88 57.79
N ASN A 455 -33.38 14.83 58.20
CA ASN A 455 -34.32 15.94 58.52
C ASN A 455 -34.21 17.31 57.77
N ASN A 456 -35.27 17.84 57.14
CA ASN A 456 -36.52 18.22 57.83
C ASN A 456 -37.72 18.56 56.89
N ARG A 457 -38.92 18.12 57.31
CA ARG A 457 -40.24 18.82 57.33
C ARG A 457 -41.04 19.11 56.03
N ASN A 458 -42.24 18.50 56.00
CA ASN A 458 -43.57 19.04 55.63
C ASN A 458 -43.74 19.61 54.20
N GLY A 459 -44.69 19.26 53.34
CA GLY A 459 -46.11 18.85 53.47
C GLY A 459 -46.84 19.52 52.27
N ASP A 460 -47.96 19.06 51.70
CA ASP A 460 -49.01 18.18 52.20
C ASP A 460 -49.68 17.32 51.08
N ASN A 461 -50.32 16.25 51.53
CA ASN A 461 -51.20 15.27 50.88
C ASN A 461 -52.09 15.70 49.67
N LYS A 462 -51.99 14.96 48.54
CA LYS A 462 -53.07 14.13 47.87
C LYS A 462 -52.68 13.81 46.42
N GLU A 463 -52.57 12.55 45.96
CA GLU A 463 -53.55 11.44 45.92
C GLU A 463 -54.78 11.68 45.02
N ASN A 464 -54.68 11.36 43.72
CA ASN A 464 -55.17 10.11 43.09
C ASN A 464 -55.00 10.24 41.56
N ILE A 465 -54.32 9.39 40.79
CA ILE A 465 -54.33 7.91 40.67
C ILE A 465 -55.55 7.40 39.86
N SER A 466 -55.27 6.43 38.98
CA SER A 466 -56.16 5.52 38.23
C SER A 466 -56.69 5.99 36.85
N ILE A 467 -56.92 5.10 35.86
CA ILE A 467 -56.17 3.92 35.34
C ILE A 467 -56.91 3.36 34.09
N LYS A 468 -56.16 3.00 33.01
CA LYS A 468 -56.59 2.12 31.88
C LYS A 468 -57.84 2.58 31.07
N ASP A 469 -58.35 1.90 30.02
CA ASP A 469 -58.06 0.61 29.33
C ASP A 469 -57.99 0.81 27.79
N GLU A 470 -57.56 -0.23 27.04
CA GLU A 470 -57.63 -0.34 25.57
C GLU A 470 -59.06 -0.81 25.09
N PRO A 471 -59.32 -1.47 23.92
CA PRO A 471 -58.62 -1.60 22.62
C PRO A 471 -59.58 -1.47 21.36
N ILE A 472 -59.14 -1.97 20.19
CA ILE A 472 -59.93 -2.61 19.06
C ILE A 472 -60.17 -1.83 17.73
N LYS A 473 -59.44 -2.29 16.68
CA LYS A 473 -59.76 -2.63 15.26
C LYS A 473 -60.99 -2.02 14.50
N LYS A 474 -60.72 -1.61 13.23
CA LYS A 474 -61.40 -1.86 11.91
C LYS A 474 -62.95 -2.01 11.86
N GLU A 475 -63.70 -1.54 10.83
CA GLU A 475 -63.51 -1.74 9.37
C GLU A 475 -64.60 -1.03 8.50
N ASN A 476 -64.37 -0.85 7.16
CA ASN A 476 -65.36 -0.83 6.03
C ASN A 476 -66.52 0.25 5.99
N SER A 477 -66.98 0.86 4.85
CA SER A 477 -66.85 0.58 3.40
C SER A 477 -67.51 1.64 2.44
N LYS A 478 -67.26 1.52 1.10
CA LYS A 478 -68.14 1.82 -0.09
C LYS A 478 -68.50 3.26 -0.61
N SER A 479 -67.88 3.63 -1.76
CA SER A 479 -68.52 3.92 -3.11
C SER A 479 -69.46 5.16 -3.32
N SER A 480 -69.64 5.82 -4.50
CA SER A 480 -69.24 5.57 -5.92
C SER A 480 -69.43 6.79 -6.90
N LYS A 481 -68.64 6.88 -7.99
CA LYS A 481 -68.97 7.37 -9.38
C LYS A 481 -69.34 8.90 -9.57
N VAL A 482 -69.21 9.59 -10.74
CA VAL A 482 -68.90 9.24 -12.16
C VAL A 482 -68.42 10.44 -13.04
N LYS A 483 -67.61 10.18 -14.10
CA LYS A 483 -67.31 11.00 -15.34
C LYS A 483 -66.58 12.37 -15.20
N SER A 484 -65.85 12.88 -16.22
CA SER A 484 -65.44 12.35 -17.55
C SER A 484 -64.16 12.98 -18.13
N GLU A 485 -63.41 12.18 -18.88
CA GLU A 485 -62.29 12.51 -19.81
C GLU A 485 -62.81 13.11 -21.15
N PRO A 486 -61.97 13.59 -22.12
CA PRO A 486 -60.82 12.91 -22.78
C PRO A 486 -59.58 13.84 -22.97
N SER A 487 -58.42 13.53 -23.58
CA SER A 487 -57.66 12.36 -24.10
C SER A 487 -56.27 12.92 -24.51
N SER A 488 -55.15 12.23 -24.78
CA SER A 488 -54.70 10.82 -24.92
C SER A 488 -53.14 10.85 -24.70
N VAL A 489 -52.24 9.87 -24.93
CA VAL A 489 -52.10 8.68 -25.82
C VAL A 489 -51.38 7.56 -25.04
N LYS A 490 -51.18 6.38 -25.65
CA LYS A 490 -50.66 5.15 -25.02
C LYS A 490 -49.15 4.91 -25.20
N ALA A 491 -48.58 4.19 -24.24
CA ALA A 491 -47.70 3.03 -24.48
C ALA A 491 -48.09 1.91 -23.47
N GLU A 492 -47.77 0.64 -23.73
CA GLU A 492 -48.41 -0.51 -23.05
C GLU A 492 -47.47 -1.27 -22.10
N SER A 493 -48.06 -1.94 -21.09
CA SER A 493 -47.33 -2.73 -20.08
C SER A 493 -48.03 -4.07 -19.83
N TYR A 494 -47.23 -5.14 -19.87
CA TYR A 494 -47.56 -6.48 -19.37
C TYR A 494 -46.57 -6.81 -18.23
N GLY A 495 -46.89 -7.61 -17.22
CA GLY A 495 -48.15 -8.34 -16.98
C GLY A 495 -48.03 -9.25 -15.75
N ASN A 496 -47.78 -8.66 -14.59
CA ASN A 496 -47.31 -9.39 -13.40
C ASN A 496 -48.38 -10.35 -12.81
N THR A 497 -48.13 -11.67 -12.83
CA THR A 497 -49.01 -12.69 -12.21
C THR A 497 -48.23 -13.67 -11.34
N ARG A 498 -48.50 -13.66 -10.02
CA ARG A 498 -47.91 -14.58 -9.04
C ARG A 498 -48.49 -15.98 -9.16
N VAL A 499 -47.67 -16.97 -9.50
CA VAL A 499 -47.95 -18.39 -9.22
C VAL A 499 -46.78 -18.97 -8.43
N LEU A 500 -47.03 -19.33 -7.17
CA LEU A 500 -46.04 -19.97 -6.31
C LEU A 500 -45.90 -21.45 -6.67
N LYS A 501 -44.69 -21.86 -7.06
CA LYS A 501 -44.25 -23.27 -7.03
C LYS A 501 -42.94 -23.35 -6.25
N ALA A 502 -42.89 -24.23 -5.26
CA ALA A 502 -41.66 -24.50 -4.51
C ALA A 502 -40.68 -25.27 -5.42
N LYS A 503 -39.67 -24.58 -5.96
CA LYS A 503 -38.61 -25.17 -6.78
C LYS A 503 -37.58 -25.87 -5.87
N ARG A 504 -37.06 -27.01 -6.30
CA ARG A 504 -36.17 -27.86 -5.47
C ARG A 504 -34.71 -27.42 -5.60
N ARG A 505 -33.96 -27.54 -4.50
CA ARG A 505 -32.57 -27.09 -4.32
C ARG A 505 -31.51 -27.82 -5.20
N SER A 506 -31.93 -28.63 -6.16
CA SER A 506 -31.08 -29.37 -7.11
C SER A 506 -31.15 -28.83 -8.55
N GLU A 507 -32.09 -27.92 -8.85
CA GLU A 507 -32.23 -27.35 -10.21
C GLU A 507 -31.47 -26.01 -10.39
N GLN A 508 -30.63 -25.62 -9.42
CA GLN A 508 -29.75 -24.44 -9.52
C GLN A 508 -28.38 -24.80 -10.07
N LYS A 509 -27.70 -25.81 -9.50
CA LYS A 509 -26.38 -26.25 -9.94
C LYS A 509 -26.31 -26.57 -11.44
N ASN A 510 -27.25 -27.39 -11.93
CA ASN A 510 -27.35 -27.71 -13.35
C ASN A 510 -27.65 -26.51 -14.28
N ASN A 511 -28.00 -25.33 -13.76
CA ASN A 511 -28.10 -24.11 -14.54
C ASN A 511 -26.78 -23.33 -14.52
N GLU A 512 -26.14 -23.22 -13.35
CA GLU A 512 -24.84 -22.59 -13.15
C GLU A 512 -23.76 -23.28 -14.03
N ASP A 513 -23.68 -24.61 -13.99
CA ASP A 513 -22.75 -25.42 -14.79
C ASP A 513 -22.93 -25.18 -16.32
N ASN A 514 -24.19 -25.09 -16.79
CA ASN A 514 -24.51 -24.85 -18.20
C ASN A 514 -24.19 -23.40 -18.64
N GLN A 515 -24.34 -22.40 -17.77
CA GLN A 515 -24.02 -21.02 -18.11
C GLN A 515 -22.52 -20.81 -18.27
N ALA A 516 -21.70 -21.39 -17.38
CA ALA A 516 -20.24 -21.35 -17.50
C ALA A 516 -19.74 -22.02 -18.80
N GLN A 517 -20.35 -23.14 -19.22
CA GLN A 517 -19.98 -23.80 -20.47
C GLN A 517 -20.31 -22.95 -21.72
N ILE A 518 -21.50 -22.35 -21.77
CA ILE A 518 -21.89 -21.41 -22.84
C ILE A 518 -20.95 -20.20 -22.89
N GLN A 519 -20.48 -19.71 -21.73
CA GLN A 519 -19.53 -18.62 -21.64
C GLN A 519 -18.13 -18.99 -22.19
N LYS A 520 -17.63 -20.21 -21.91
CA LYS A 520 -16.36 -20.72 -22.49
C LYS A 520 -16.47 -20.85 -24.02
N GLU A 521 -17.62 -21.29 -24.55
CA GLU A 521 -17.88 -21.35 -26.00
C GLU A 521 -17.90 -19.95 -26.67
N ILE A 522 -18.62 -18.98 -26.09
CA ILE A 522 -18.68 -17.59 -26.63
C ILE A 522 -17.30 -16.93 -26.61
N GLN A 523 -16.54 -17.09 -25.53
CA GLN A 523 -15.19 -16.52 -25.42
C GLN A 523 -14.23 -17.12 -26.46
N GLN A 524 -14.33 -18.42 -26.76
CA GLN A 524 -13.57 -19.03 -27.85
C GLN A 524 -13.92 -18.43 -29.23
N GLU A 525 -15.20 -18.17 -29.53
CA GLU A 525 -15.60 -17.48 -30.76
C GLU A 525 -15.08 -16.02 -30.81
N LEU A 526 -15.12 -15.30 -29.69
CA LEU A 526 -14.59 -13.92 -29.59
C LEU A 526 -13.07 -13.85 -29.83
N HIS A 527 -12.29 -14.77 -29.25
CA HIS A 527 -10.84 -14.86 -29.51
C HIS A 527 -10.56 -15.19 -30.98
N ALA A 528 -11.25 -16.17 -31.57
CA ALA A 528 -11.09 -16.51 -32.98
C ALA A 528 -11.46 -15.35 -33.94
N LYS A 529 -12.55 -14.62 -33.62
CA LYS A 529 -13.00 -13.42 -34.33
C LYS A 529 -11.94 -12.31 -34.27
N ARG A 530 -11.34 -12.06 -33.10
CA ARG A 530 -10.31 -11.02 -32.91
C ARG A 530 -8.98 -11.39 -33.56
N GLN A 531 -8.54 -12.65 -33.48
CA GLN A 531 -7.36 -13.12 -34.21
C GLN A 531 -7.50 -12.90 -35.71
N LYS A 532 -8.70 -13.17 -36.25
CA LYS A 532 -9.03 -12.90 -37.65
C LYS A 532 -9.07 -11.40 -37.96
N GLU A 533 -9.67 -10.57 -37.11
CA GLU A 533 -9.64 -9.11 -37.27
C GLU A 533 -8.20 -8.57 -37.27
N GLY A 534 -7.29 -9.09 -36.42
CA GLY A 534 -5.87 -8.72 -36.42
C GLY A 534 -5.17 -9.04 -37.75
N LEU A 535 -5.36 -10.26 -38.26
CA LEU A 535 -4.84 -10.70 -39.57
C LEU A 535 -5.45 -9.95 -40.77
N GLU A 536 -6.65 -9.38 -40.65
CA GLU A 536 -7.26 -8.52 -41.68
C GLU A 536 -6.86 -7.04 -41.54
N ARG A 537 -6.41 -6.59 -40.36
CA ARG A 537 -5.95 -5.20 -40.10
C ARG A 537 -4.50 -4.94 -40.48
N TYR A 538 -3.61 -5.94 -40.34
CA TYR A 538 -2.18 -5.80 -40.64
C TYR A 538 -1.79 -6.62 -41.88
N ASN A 539 -1.15 -5.99 -42.85
CA ASN A 539 -0.80 -6.59 -44.13
C ASN A 539 0.74 -6.75 -44.26
N PRO A 540 1.29 -7.74 -45.02
CA PRO A 540 2.76 -7.96 -45.10
C PRO A 540 3.59 -6.83 -45.72
N GLU A 541 2.97 -5.74 -46.17
CA GLU A 541 3.65 -4.52 -46.62
C GLU A 541 3.92 -3.54 -45.45
N ASP A 542 3.07 -3.52 -44.42
CA ASP A 542 3.25 -2.67 -43.22
C ASP A 542 4.44 -3.16 -42.37
N ALA A 543 4.68 -4.47 -42.35
CA ALA A 543 5.79 -5.11 -41.63
C ALA A 543 7.21 -4.75 -42.15
N LYS A 544 7.33 -3.82 -43.12
CA LYS A 544 8.62 -3.39 -43.70
C LYS A 544 8.92 -1.91 -43.54
N ASP A 545 7.91 -1.04 -43.39
CA ASP A 545 8.12 0.36 -43.02
C ASP A 545 8.12 0.51 -41.48
N GLY A 546 9.05 -0.23 -40.86
CA GLY A 546 9.50 0.01 -39.49
C GLY A 546 10.08 1.42 -39.39
N ASN A 547 9.22 2.39 -39.08
CA ASN A 547 9.42 3.79 -39.39
C ASN A 547 10.55 4.37 -38.51
N GLU A 548 11.78 4.39 -39.04
CA GLU A 548 12.96 4.96 -38.37
C GLU A 548 12.75 6.44 -38.09
N GLN A 549 12.20 6.76 -36.92
CA GLN A 549 12.25 8.10 -36.34
C GLN A 549 13.69 8.45 -35.96
N ARG A 550 14.50 8.77 -36.97
CA ARG A 550 15.88 9.24 -36.82
C ARG A 550 15.85 10.52 -35.99
N ALA A 551 16.42 10.45 -34.79
CA ALA A 551 16.37 11.54 -33.83
C ALA A 551 16.89 12.84 -34.46
N VAL A 552 16.03 13.87 -34.49
CA VAL A 552 16.28 15.09 -35.26
C VAL A 552 17.23 15.98 -34.47
N PHE A 553 18.52 15.92 -34.82
CA PHE A 553 19.55 16.77 -34.22
C PHE A 553 19.22 18.27 -34.44
N ARG A 554 18.96 18.97 -33.34
CA ARG A 554 18.88 20.44 -33.35
C ARG A 554 20.25 21.03 -33.03
N ARG A 555 20.81 21.74 -34.01
CA ARG A 555 22.08 22.47 -33.88
C ARG A 555 21.89 23.74 -33.04
N TYR A 556 22.24 23.66 -31.76
CA TYR A 556 22.26 24.82 -30.86
C TYR A 556 23.57 25.62 -31.03
N GLU A 557 23.49 26.89 -31.42
CA GLU A 557 24.65 27.78 -31.60
C GLU A 557 24.66 28.90 -30.54
N SER A 558 25.74 28.98 -29.73
CA SER A 558 25.89 30.06 -28.73
C SER A 558 26.35 31.39 -29.34
N TYR A 559 27.34 31.34 -30.24
CA TYR A 559 27.93 32.51 -30.92
C TYR A 559 28.35 32.12 -32.34
N VAL A 560 28.08 32.99 -33.31
CA VAL A 560 28.40 32.81 -34.74
C VAL A 560 29.72 33.49 -35.11
N ARG A 561 30.17 34.48 -34.32
CA ARG A 561 31.44 35.21 -34.52
C ARG A 561 32.15 35.47 -33.19
N GLU A 562 33.48 35.43 -33.20
CA GLU A 562 34.32 35.74 -32.03
C GLU A 562 34.00 37.13 -31.44
N SER A 563 33.65 38.11 -32.28
CA SER A 563 33.24 39.46 -31.85
C SER A 563 31.91 39.54 -31.08
N GLN A 564 31.21 38.42 -30.89
CA GLN A 564 30.02 38.32 -30.03
C GLN A 564 30.36 37.83 -28.62
N ILE A 565 31.56 37.28 -28.39
CA ILE A 565 32.00 36.82 -27.07
C ILE A 565 32.24 38.05 -26.17
N PRO A 566 31.66 38.10 -24.95
CA PRO A 566 31.84 39.23 -24.04
C PRO A 566 33.31 39.55 -23.70
N GLY A 567 33.69 40.83 -23.75
CA GLY A 567 35.08 41.27 -23.59
C GLY A 567 35.67 41.10 -22.18
N ASN A 568 34.82 40.86 -21.17
CA ASN A 568 35.18 40.64 -19.77
C ASN A 568 35.74 39.24 -19.47
N VAL A 569 35.66 38.29 -20.41
CA VAL A 569 36.08 36.89 -20.21
C VAL A 569 37.62 36.70 -20.25
N LYS A 570 38.39 37.80 -20.41
CA LYS A 570 39.87 37.79 -20.39
C LYS A 570 40.49 37.53 -19.00
N ASP A 571 39.68 37.44 -17.95
CA ASP A 571 40.14 37.31 -16.56
C ASP A 571 40.30 35.86 -16.05
N LEU A 572 40.24 34.88 -16.97
CA LEU A 572 40.43 33.43 -16.73
C LEU A 572 39.44 32.79 -15.73
N LYS A 573 38.29 33.42 -15.45
CA LYS A 573 37.20 32.77 -14.70
C LYS A 573 36.16 32.14 -15.63
N ILE A 574 35.27 31.35 -15.02
CA ILE A 574 34.00 30.93 -15.61
C ILE A 574 33.06 32.15 -15.66
N HIS A 575 32.41 32.33 -16.81
CA HIS A 575 31.36 33.33 -17.04
C HIS A 575 30.09 32.66 -17.57
N ILE A 576 28.95 33.32 -17.39
CA ILE A 576 27.62 32.81 -17.76
C ILE A 576 26.91 33.93 -18.51
N ASP A 577 26.49 33.67 -19.75
CA ASP A 577 25.70 34.60 -20.54
C ASP A 577 24.26 34.07 -20.66
N SER A 578 23.40 34.58 -19.79
CA SER A 578 21.98 34.23 -19.73
C SER A 578 21.17 34.72 -20.94
N LYS A 579 21.72 35.62 -21.79
CA LYS A 579 21.03 36.09 -23.01
C LYS A 579 21.17 35.09 -24.15
N ASN A 580 22.36 34.54 -24.34
CA ASN A 580 22.66 33.52 -25.36
C ASN A 580 22.69 32.10 -24.77
N GLN A 581 22.12 31.91 -23.58
CA GLN A 581 21.98 30.63 -22.85
C GLN A 581 23.26 29.78 -22.82
N THR A 582 24.41 30.41 -22.57
CA THR A 582 25.73 29.79 -22.76
C THR A 582 26.66 29.97 -21.57
N ILE A 583 27.40 28.90 -21.24
CA ILE A 583 28.43 28.84 -20.20
C ILE A 583 29.78 29.04 -20.90
N ILE A 584 30.60 29.99 -20.45
CA ILE A 584 31.90 30.26 -21.06
C ILE A 584 33.00 29.79 -20.09
N LEU A 585 33.79 28.81 -20.54
CA LEU A 585 34.76 28.10 -19.72
C LEU A 585 36.21 28.35 -20.18
N PRO A 586 37.15 28.62 -19.26
CA PRO A 586 38.56 28.85 -19.60
C PRO A 586 39.30 27.52 -19.80
N ILE A 587 39.35 27.01 -21.04
CA ILE A 587 40.08 25.80 -21.40
C ILE A 587 41.48 26.17 -21.90
N LEU A 588 42.53 25.77 -21.17
CA LEU A 588 43.94 26.07 -21.50
C LEU A 588 44.19 27.57 -21.82
N GLY A 589 43.54 28.46 -21.07
CA GLY A 589 43.65 29.91 -21.24
C GLY A 589 42.75 30.51 -22.35
N ARG A 590 41.93 29.70 -23.04
CA ARG A 590 41.00 30.16 -24.07
C ARG A 590 39.55 30.15 -23.57
N PRO A 591 38.73 31.18 -23.82
CA PRO A 591 37.31 31.17 -23.49
C PRO A 591 36.52 30.32 -24.49
N VAL A 592 35.98 29.19 -24.03
CA VAL A 592 35.19 28.27 -24.87
C VAL A 592 33.72 28.30 -24.45
N PRO A 593 32.78 28.69 -25.34
CA PRO A 593 31.36 28.74 -25.04
C PRO A 593 30.68 27.38 -25.22
N PHE A 594 29.78 27.02 -24.30
CA PHE A 594 28.95 25.81 -24.32
C PHE A 594 27.49 26.18 -24.09
N HIS A 595 26.61 25.88 -25.06
CA HIS A 595 25.17 26.09 -24.91
C HIS A 595 24.59 25.23 -23.78
N ILE A 596 23.60 25.74 -23.03
CA ILE A 596 23.07 25.08 -21.84
C ILE A 596 22.48 23.68 -22.11
N ASN A 597 21.95 23.44 -23.31
CA ASN A 597 21.41 22.12 -23.70
C ASN A 597 22.52 21.06 -23.93
N ALA A 598 23.79 21.45 -24.03
CA ALA A 598 24.92 20.52 -24.05
C ALA A 598 25.35 20.11 -22.62
N TYR A 599 24.93 20.83 -21.58
CA TYR A 599 25.30 20.57 -20.19
C TYR A 599 24.32 19.62 -19.49
N LYS A 600 24.83 18.55 -18.87
CA LYS A 600 24.02 17.53 -18.18
C LYS A 600 23.72 17.93 -16.75
N ASN A 601 24.75 18.00 -15.91
CA ASN A 601 24.67 18.40 -14.49
C ASN A 601 26.06 18.83 -13.98
N GLY A 602 26.11 19.38 -12.76
CA GLY A 602 27.35 19.81 -12.13
C GLY A 602 27.37 19.43 -10.65
N SER A 603 28.57 19.20 -10.13
CA SER A 603 28.80 18.83 -8.73
C SER A 603 29.96 19.65 -8.17
N LYS A 604 29.89 19.93 -6.87
CA LYS A 604 30.91 20.65 -6.10
C LYS A 604 31.46 19.70 -5.04
N THR A 605 32.77 19.68 -4.87
CA THR A 605 33.47 18.94 -3.81
C THR A 605 34.48 19.87 -3.17
N GLU A 606 34.67 19.79 -1.84
CA GLU A 606 35.61 20.63 -1.11
C GLU A 606 36.67 19.74 -0.45
N GLU A 607 37.94 20.03 -0.71
CA GLU A 607 39.10 19.27 -0.28
C GLU A 607 40.12 20.23 0.35
N GLY A 608 39.92 20.52 1.64
CA GLY A 608 40.68 21.54 2.37
C GLY A 608 40.54 22.93 1.75
N ASP A 609 41.67 23.59 1.52
CA ASP A 609 41.83 24.90 0.86
C ASP A 609 41.24 25.00 -0.57
N PHE A 610 40.74 23.91 -1.17
CA PHE A 610 40.38 23.86 -2.58
C PHE A 610 38.97 23.33 -2.83
N THR A 611 38.19 24.10 -3.60
CA THR A 611 36.92 23.67 -4.17
C THR A 611 37.13 23.12 -5.58
N HIS A 612 36.60 21.93 -5.83
CA HIS A 612 36.55 21.26 -7.12
C HIS A 612 35.12 21.40 -7.68
N LEU A 613 34.98 22.07 -8.83
CA LEU A 613 33.72 22.22 -9.57
C LEU A 613 33.78 21.33 -10.82
N ARG A 614 33.00 20.25 -10.82
CA ARG A 614 32.88 19.31 -11.95
C ARG A 614 31.61 19.62 -12.74
N LEU A 615 31.76 19.90 -14.04
CA LEU A 615 30.67 20.12 -14.98
C LEU A 615 30.64 18.94 -15.97
N ASN A 616 29.53 18.22 -16.02
CA ASN A 616 29.30 17.09 -16.91
C ASN A 616 28.44 17.53 -18.11
N PHE A 617 28.71 16.97 -19.28
CA PHE A 617 28.05 17.32 -20.55
C PHE A 617 27.36 16.10 -21.17
N ASN A 618 26.49 16.36 -22.14
CA ASN A 618 25.81 15.32 -22.91
C ASN A 618 26.78 14.76 -23.96
N SER A 619 27.11 13.47 -23.84
CA SER A 619 27.94 12.73 -24.78
C SER A 619 27.32 11.36 -25.09
N PRO A 620 27.57 10.77 -26.27
CA PRO A 620 27.28 9.36 -26.53
C PRO A 620 27.90 8.42 -25.47
N GLY A 621 27.37 7.22 -25.31
CA GLY A 621 27.89 6.20 -24.39
C GLY A 621 27.48 6.36 -22.91
N LEU A 622 26.51 7.22 -22.61
CA LEU A 622 25.61 7.02 -21.46
C LEU A 622 24.24 6.64 -22.02
N MET A 623 23.46 5.85 -21.26
CA MET A 623 22.06 5.59 -21.59
C MET A 623 21.26 6.90 -21.60
N VAL A 624 21.05 7.44 -22.80
CA VAL A 624 20.03 8.44 -23.07
C VAL A 624 18.86 7.67 -23.64
N THR A 625 17.89 7.36 -22.78
CA THR A 625 16.55 6.86 -23.16
C THR A 625 16.08 7.65 -24.39
N LYS A 626 15.82 6.96 -25.52
CA LYS A 626 15.68 7.56 -26.87
C LYS A 626 14.86 8.85 -26.85
N ARG A 627 15.54 10.01 -26.86
CA ARG A 627 14.91 11.32 -27.04
C ARG A 627 14.81 11.58 -28.53
N GLU A 628 13.61 11.92 -29.00
CA GLU A 628 13.35 12.35 -30.38
C GLU A 628 14.28 13.49 -30.83
N GLU A 629 14.68 14.34 -29.87
CA GLU A 629 15.66 15.40 -30.06
C GLU A 629 16.95 15.09 -29.26
N LEU A 630 18.02 14.75 -29.98
CA LEU A 630 19.36 14.67 -29.40
C LEU A 630 20.04 16.05 -29.42
N PRO A 631 20.70 16.48 -28.33
CA PRO A 631 21.43 17.76 -28.27
C PRO A 631 22.84 17.68 -28.88
N TYR A 632 23.21 16.53 -29.45
CA TYR A 632 24.47 16.28 -30.15
C TYR A 632 24.21 15.54 -31.46
N GLU A 633 25.09 15.73 -32.43
CA GLU A 633 25.01 15.11 -33.76
C GLU A 633 25.64 13.71 -33.73
N THR A 634 24.89 12.68 -34.09
CA THR A 634 25.38 11.29 -34.12
C THR A 634 26.29 11.04 -35.32
N GLY A 635 27.51 10.57 -35.06
CA GLY A 635 28.45 10.11 -36.09
C GLY A 635 29.80 9.75 -35.47
N ASP A 636 30.37 8.63 -35.89
CA ASP A 636 31.53 7.99 -35.21
C ASP A 636 32.82 8.83 -35.30
N ASP A 637 32.91 9.72 -36.30
CA ASP A 637 34.01 10.68 -36.47
C ASP A 637 34.06 11.80 -35.39
N LYS A 638 33.07 11.91 -34.50
CA LYS A 638 32.91 13.07 -33.60
C LYS A 638 33.32 12.78 -32.16
N GLN A 639 34.27 13.56 -31.64
CA GLN A 639 34.74 13.48 -30.26
C GLN A 639 33.95 14.43 -29.34
N PHE A 640 33.52 13.93 -28.17
CA PHE A 640 32.71 14.67 -27.20
C PHE A 640 33.40 14.80 -25.84
N ILE A 641 33.23 15.95 -25.19
CA ILE A 641 33.70 16.18 -23.82
C ILE A 641 32.67 15.59 -22.86
N ARG A 642 33.04 14.59 -22.05
CA ARG A 642 32.15 13.99 -21.04
C ARG A 642 32.03 14.83 -19.77
N SER A 643 33.16 15.34 -19.25
CA SER A 643 33.18 16.21 -18.07
C SER A 643 34.45 17.05 -17.96
N LEU A 644 34.33 18.28 -17.47
CA LEU A 644 35.44 19.17 -17.11
C LEU A 644 35.44 19.40 -15.59
N THR A 645 36.62 19.45 -14.98
CA THR A 645 36.77 19.73 -13.53
C THR A 645 37.70 20.91 -13.32
N PHE A 646 37.20 21.95 -12.65
CA PHE A 646 37.95 23.15 -12.29
C PHE A 646 38.31 23.11 -10.80
N ARG A 647 39.54 23.53 -10.45
CA ARG A 647 40.02 23.63 -9.06
C ARG A 647 40.27 25.10 -8.73
N SER A 648 39.69 25.58 -7.63
CA SER A 648 39.78 26.97 -7.16
C SER A 648 40.06 27.00 -5.65
N LYS A 649 40.64 28.09 -5.13
CA LYS A 649 40.61 28.41 -3.68
C LYS A 649 39.37 29.22 -3.27
N ASP A 650 38.70 29.84 -4.24
CA ASP A 650 37.49 30.65 -4.04
C ASP A 650 36.25 29.75 -4.17
N GLY A 651 35.83 29.14 -3.06
CA GLY A 651 34.65 28.27 -3.01
C GLY A 651 33.31 28.99 -3.05
N ALA A 652 33.26 30.24 -2.58
CA ALA A 652 32.07 31.08 -2.64
C ALA A 652 31.66 31.34 -4.10
N ARG A 653 32.59 31.78 -4.94
CA ARG A 653 32.35 32.00 -6.38
C ARG A 653 32.02 30.71 -7.13
N MET A 654 32.64 29.58 -6.80
CA MET A 654 32.27 28.29 -7.41
C MET A 654 30.83 27.89 -7.08
N THR A 655 30.35 28.22 -5.89
CA THR A 655 28.96 27.99 -5.46
C THR A 655 27.99 28.92 -6.20
N GLU A 656 28.30 30.20 -6.33
CA GLU A 656 27.52 31.18 -7.12
C GLU A 656 27.40 30.77 -8.60
N VAL A 657 28.51 30.34 -9.20
CA VAL A 657 28.56 29.87 -10.60
C VAL A 657 27.69 28.63 -10.81
N LEU A 658 27.76 27.64 -9.91
CA LEU A 658 26.94 26.43 -10.01
C LEU A 658 25.44 26.74 -9.85
N LYS A 659 25.07 27.65 -8.94
CA LYS A 659 23.69 28.12 -8.75
C LYS A 659 23.15 28.77 -10.03
N ARG A 660 23.86 29.76 -10.60
CA ARG A 660 23.44 30.45 -11.83
C ARG A 660 23.35 29.53 -13.06
N ILE A 661 24.25 28.57 -13.20
CA ILE A 661 24.16 27.55 -14.26
C ILE A 661 22.88 26.71 -14.10
N SER A 662 22.55 26.32 -12.87
CA SER A 662 21.38 25.50 -12.55
C SER A 662 20.07 26.25 -12.78
N GLU A 663 20.00 27.52 -12.39
CA GLU A 663 18.87 28.44 -12.66
C GLU A 663 18.65 28.61 -14.17
N MET A 664 19.72 28.85 -14.93
CA MET A 664 19.67 28.96 -16.39
C MET A 664 19.18 27.67 -17.06
N LYS A 665 19.58 26.49 -16.54
CA LYS A 665 19.09 25.19 -17.02
C LYS A 665 17.60 25.01 -16.73
N LYS A 666 17.14 25.30 -15.50
CA LYS A 666 15.70 25.23 -15.14
C LYS A 666 14.86 26.13 -16.06
N ALA A 667 15.31 27.35 -16.32
CA ALA A 667 14.63 28.29 -17.22
C ALA A 667 14.60 27.85 -18.70
N ALA A 668 15.62 27.14 -19.18
CA ALA A 668 15.64 26.57 -20.53
C ALA A 668 14.64 25.41 -20.67
N VAL A 669 14.71 24.41 -19.78
CA VAL A 669 13.83 23.23 -19.79
C VAL A 669 12.36 23.62 -19.65
N LYS A 670 12.03 24.62 -18.82
CA LYS A 670 10.66 25.15 -18.70
C LYS A 670 10.15 25.77 -20.01
N ARG A 671 10.99 26.53 -20.73
CA ARG A 671 10.60 27.11 -22.03
C ARG A 671 10.42 26.05 -23.12
N GLU A 672 11.17 24.94 -23.06
CA GLU A 672 11.06 23.84 -24.02
C GLU A 672 9.82 22.97 -23.76
N SER A 673 9.51 22.66 -22.50
CA SER A 673 8.27 21.96 -22.11
C SER A 673 7.02 22.77 -22.47
N GLU A 674 6.94 24.04 -22.05
CA GLU A 674 5.84 24.96 -22.44
C GLU A 674 5.65 25.06 -23.97
N LYS A 675 6.71 24.86 -24.77
CA LYS A 675 6.65 24.85 -26.23
C LYS A 675 6.18 23.51 -26.80
N ARG A 676 6.59 22.38 -26.23
CA ARG A 676 6.16 21.03 -26.64
C ARG A 676 4.68 20.81 -26.32
N GLU A 677 4.24 21.23 -25.13
CA GLU A 677 2.83 21.19 -24.70
C GLU A 677 1.90 21.96 -25.65
N ARG A 678 2.33 23.14 -26.13
CA ARG A 678 1.55 23.98 -27.06
C ARG A 678 1.63 23.52 -28.53
N ALA A 679 2.57 22.66 -28.89
CA ALA A 679 2.72 22.18 -30.26
C ALA A 679 1.64 21.13 -30.61
N ASP A 680 1.21 20.35 -29.63
CA ASP A 680 0.22 19.28 -29.75
C ASP A 680 -1.17 19.70 -29.20
N VAL A 681 -1.61 20.90 -29.58
CA VAL A 681 -2.94 21.45 -29.28
C VAL A 681 -3.53 22.01 -30.56
N ILE A 682 -4.51 21.29 -31.13
CA ILE A 682 -5.22 21.72 -32.34
C ILE A 682 -6.13 22.89 -31.96
N THR A 683 -5.92 24.05 -32.59
CA THR A 683 -6.77 25.23 -32.39
C THR A 683 -8.19 24.96 -32.91
N GLN A 684 -9.17 24.96 -32.01
CA GLN A 684 -10.56 24.67 -32.36
C GLN A 684 -11.24 25.87 -33.04
N ALA A 685 -12.31 25.59 -33.79
CA ALA A 685 -13.18 26.62 -34.34
C ALA A 685 -13.88 27.40 -33.21
N SER A 686 -14.22 28.66 -33.45
CA SER A 686 -14.93 29.48 -32.46
C SER A 686 -16.39 29.01 -32.26
N LEU A 687 -16.85 29.14 -31.01
CA LEU A 687 -18.24 28.86 -30.65
C LEU A 687 -19.18 29.94 -31.22
N ILE A 688 -20.31 29.52 -31.78
CA ILE A 688 -21.33 30.36 -32.38
C ILE A 688 -22.38 30.70 -31.32
N GLU A 689 -22.32 31.94 -30.82
CA GLU A 689 -23.20 32.42 -29.75
C GLU A 689 -24.67 32.50 -30.18
N VAL A 690 -25.56 32.34 -29.20
CA VAL A 690 -27.02 32.34 -29.39
C VAL A 690 -27.61 33.38 -28.45
N ASN A 691 -28.48 34.27 -28.95
CA ASN A 691 -28.99 35.42 -28.19
C ASN A 691 -29.78 35.08 -26.91
N ARG A 692 -30.24 33.83 -26.75
CA ARG A 692 -30.92 33.30 -25.55
C ARG A 692 -30.60 31.81 -25.38
N PRO A 693 -29.42 31.44 -24.84
CA PRO A 693 -29.06 30.06 -24.63
C PRO A 693 -29.85 29.46 -23.44
N ARG A 694 -30.05 28.14 -23.43
CA ARG A 694 -30.37 27.44 -22.16
C ARG A 694 -29.11 27.50 -21.29
N ARG A 695 -29.26 27.77 -19.99
CA ARG A 695 -28.14 27.84 -19.03
C ARG A 695 -28.39 27.04 -17.77
N LEU A 696 -27.31 26.60 -17.13
CA LEU A 696 -27.27 25.97 -15.82
C LEU A 696 -26.38 26.81 -14.91
N ASP A 697 -26.94 27.31 -13.79
CA ASP A 697 -26.27 28.27 -12.90
C ASP A 697 -25.62 27.57 -11.68
N ASN A 698 -24.63 28.23 -11.08
CA ASN A 698 -23.87 27.76 -9.90
C ASN A 698 -23.14 26.43 -10.12
N VAL A 699 -22.46 26.31 -11.25
CA VAL A 699 -21.67 25.13 -11.65
C VAL A 699 -20.18 25.40 -11.46
N PHE A 700 -19.40 24.38 -11.11
CA PHE A 700 -17.94 24.41 -11.08
C PHE A 700 -17.35 23.58 -12.23
N ILE A 701 -16.18 23.96 -12.72
CA ILE A 701 -15.44 23.24 -13.77
C ILE A 701 -14.19 22.54 -13.21
N ARG A 702 -13.90 21.34 -13.72
CA ARG A 702 -12.67 20.56 -13.51
C ARG A 702 -12.11 20.16 -14.89
N PRO A 703 -10.79 20.29 -15.15
CA PRO A 703 -9.81 21.03 -14.34
C PRO A 703 -10.17 22.52 -14.23
N THR A 704 -9.70 23.19 -13.18
CA THR A 704 -9.95 24.64 -13.01
C THR A 704 -9.05 25.46 -13.96
N PRO A 705 -9.56 26.55 -14.57
CA PRO A 705 -8.76 27.45 -15.40
C PRO A 705 -7.81 28.36 -14.59
N ASP A 706 -7.98 28.41 -13.27
CA ASP A 706 -7.32 29.32 -12.33
C ASP A 706 -7.05 28.57 -11.01
N THR A 707 -6.16 29.11 -10.17
CA THR A 707 -5.80 28.48 -8.87
C THR A 707 -6.96 28.53 -7.88
N LYS A 708 -7.81 29.57 -7.93
CA LYS A 708 -9.00 29.67 -7.08
C LYS A 708 -10.23 29.13 -7.80
N ARG A 709 -10.91 28.16 -7.17
CA ARG A 709 -12.22 27.64 -7.58
C ARG A 709 -13.27 28.75 -7.48
N VAL A 710 -13.86 29.14 -8.61
CA VAL A 710 -14.92 30.16 -8.70
C VAL A 710 -16.13 29.54 -9.40
N PRO A 711 -17.37 29.70 -8.88
CA PRO A 711 -18.57 29.23 -9.56
C PRO A 711 -18.84 30.02 -10.84
N GLY A 712 -19.43 29.35 -11.82
CA GLY A 712 -19.85 29.92 -13.09
C GLY A 712 -21.23 29.44 -13.50
N PHE A 713 -21.54 29.67 -14.77
CA PHE A 713 -22.70 29.09 -15.43
C PHE A 713 -22.28 28.42 -16.74
N VAL A 714 -23.03 27.38 -17.12
CA VAL A 714 -22.84 26.62 -18.36
C VAL A 714 -23.97 26.98 -19.32
N SER A 715 -23.67 27.41 -20.55
CA SER A 715 -24.65 27.80 -21.57
C SER A 715 -24.54 26.98 -22.86
N ILE A 716 -25.69 26.54 -23.38
CA ILE A 716 -25.79 25.73 -24.60
C ILE A 716 -25.90 26.65 -25.82
N HIS A 717 -25.02 26.45 -26.80
CA HIS A 717 -24.88 27.25 -28.02
C HIS A 717 -25.04 26.39 -29.28
N GLN A 718 -24.98 26.99 -30.48
CA GLN A 718 -25.37 26.30 -31.71
C GLN A 718 -24.44 25.13 -32.11
N ASN A 719 -23.16 25.21 -31.77
CA ASN A 719 -22.14 24.22 -32.11
C ASN A 719 -21.37 23.67 -30.89
N GLY A 720 -21.86 23.90 -29.67
CA GLY A 720 -21.18 23.47 -28.44
C GLY A 720 -21.73 24.08 -27.16
N ILE A 721 -20.93 23.97 -26.11
CA ILE A 721 -21.22 24.42 -24.74
C ILE A 721 -20.17 25.48 -24.36
N ARG A 722 -20.56 26.50 -23.60
CA ARG A 722 -19.65 27.45 -22.95
C ARG A 722 -19.78 27.38 -21.44
N TYR A 723 -18.67 27.36 -20.72
CA TYR A 723 -18.60 27.74 -19.32
C TYR A 723 -18.09 29.18 -19.20
N GLN A 724 -18.76 30.00 -18.38
CA GLN A 724 -18.31 31.36 -18.05
C GLN A 724 -18.29 31.55 -16.53
N SER A 725 -17.16 32.04 -16.01
CA SER A 725 -16.98 32.35 -14.59
C SER A 725 -17.73 33.62 -14.19
N LEU A 726 -18.31 33.65 -12.98
CA LEU A 726 -19.05 34.82 -12.48
C LEU A 726 -18.16 36.05 -12.18
N THR A 727 -16.85 35.85 -11.97
CA THR A 727 -15.96 36.89 -11.43
C THR A 727 -14.81 37.31 -12.37
N ARG A 728 -14.58 36.56 -13.46
CA ARG A 728 -13.53 36.84 -14.46
C ARG A 728 -14.05 36.47 -15.84
N ASP A 729 -13.67 37.20 -16.89
CA ASP A 729 -14.07 36.88 -18.28
C ASP A 729 -13.27 35.69 -18.88
N GLN A 730 -13.02 34.69 -18.05
CA GLN A 730 -12.51 33.38 -18.45
C GLN A 730 -13.68 32.57 -19.00
N ARG A 731 -13.57 32.18 -20.27
CA ARG A 731 -14.55 31.36 -21.00
C ARG A 731 -13.87 30.07 -21.42
N VAL A 732 -14.57 28.94 -21.25
CA VAL A 732 -14.13 27.64 -21.75
C VAL A 732 -15.19 27.14 -22.72
N ASP A 733 -14.81 27.02 -23.99
CA ASP A 733 -15.69 26.61 -25.07
C ASP A 733 -15.41 25.14 -25.42
N VAL A 734 -16.46 24.33 -25.50
CA VAL A 734 -16.39 22.89 -25.83
C VAL A 734 -17.33 22.61 -27.00
N LEU A 735 -16.78 22.40 -28.19
CA LEU A 735 -17.56 22.10 -29.40
C LEU A 735 -18.19 20.70 -29.33
N PHE A 736 -19.45 20.55 -29.77
CA PHE A 736 -20.11 19.24 -29.86
C PHE A 736 -19.32 18.26 -30.74
N SER A 737 -18.74 18.74 -31.83
CA SER A 737 -17.89 17.95 -32.74
C SER A 737 -16.59 17.43 -32.11
N ASN A 738 -16.18 17.97 -30.96
CA ASN A 738 -15.02 17.49 -30.21
C ASN A 738 -15.40 16.60 -29.02
N ILE A 739 -16.68 16.55 -28.63
CA ILE A 739 -17.12 15.58 -27.62
C ILE A 739 -17.06 14.19 -28.26
N LYS A 740 -16.51 13.23 -27.52
CA LYS A 740 -16.54 11.81 -27.82
C LYS A 740 -17.72 11.17 -27.10
N HIS A 741 -17.76 11.36 -25.78
CA HIS A 741 -18.77 10.82 -24.87
C HIS A 741 -19.24 11.89 -23.89
N LEU A 742 -20.53 11.88 -23.56
CA LEU A 742 -21.15 12.77 -22.58
C LEU A 742 -21.86 11.94 -21.51
N PHE A 743 -21.38 12.02 -20.28
CA PHE A 743 -21.93 11.28 -19.14
C PHE A 743 -22.72 12.19 -18.20
N PHE A 744 -23.82 11.69 -17.66
CA PHE A 744 -24.51 12.28 -16.52
C PHE A 744 -24.48 11.32 -15.32
N GLN A 745 -23.90 11.78 -14.21
CA GLN A 745 -23.77 11.01 -12.97
C GLN A 745 -24.52 11.70 -11.81
N SER A 746 -25.33 10.89 -11.14
CA SER A 746 -26.35 11.26 -10.17
C SER A 746 -25.79 11.28 -8.74
N CYS A 747 -26.18 12.24 -7.90
CA CYS A 747 -25.76 12.34 -6.48
C CYS A 747 -26.37 11.28 -5.54
N LYS A 748 -26.77 10.12 -6.07
CA LYS A 748 -27.37 9.01 -5.33
C LYS A 748 -26.27 8.16 -4.68
N GLY A 749 -25.92 8.52 -3.45
CA GLY A 749 -24.81 7.93 -2.71
C GLY A 749 -23.50 8.71 -2.84
N GLU A 750 -23.54 9.90 -3.44
CA GLU A 750 -22.39 10.79 -3.69
C GLU A 750 -22.73 12.24 -3.32
N LEU A 751 -21.71 13.05 -3.06
CA LEU A 751 -21.86 14.47 -2.69
C LEU A 751 -21.96 15.41 -3.90
N LEU A 752 -21.70 14.92 -5.11
CA LEU A 752 -21.63 15.71 -6.34
C LEU A 752 -22.73 15.28 -7.33
N VAL A 753 -23.27 16.25 -8.08
CA VAL A 753 -23.96 15.98 -9.36
C VAL A 753 -23.00 16.36 -10.48
N ILE A 754 -22.85 15.50 -11.49
CA ILE A 754 -21.79 15.58 -12.50
C ILE A 754 -22.36 15.49 -13.91
N ILE A 755 -21.87 16.38 -14.79
CA ILE A 755 -21.96 16.27 -16.25
C ILE A 755 -20.52 16.25 -16.76
N HIS A 756 -20.13 15.19 -17.47
CA HIS A 756 -18.75 14.98 -17.90
C HIS A 756 -18.66 14.85 -19.41
N ALA A 757 -17.84 15.69 -20.05
CA ALA A 757 -17.54 15.61 -21.48
C ALA A 757 -16.12 15.08 -21.67
N HIS A 758 -16.00 13.86 -22.19
CA HIS A 758 -14.73 13.30 -22.64
C HIS A 758 -14.53 13.63 -24.12
N LEU A 759 -13.33 14.08 -24.50
CA LEU A 759 -13.06 14.77 -25.76
C LEU A 759 -12.21 13.92 -26.73
N ARG A 760 -12.43 14.12 -28.03
CA ARG A 760 -11.67 13.52 -29.13
C ARG A 760 -10.27 14.13 -29.26
N THR A 761 -10.19 15.47 -29.16
CA THR A 761 -8.93 16.22 -29.14
C THR A 761 -8.80 16.99 -27.82
N PRO A 762 -7.58 17.06 -27.24
CA PRO A 762 -7.38 17.69 -25.95
C PRO A 762 -7.38 19.22 -26.07
N ILE A 763 -7.92 19.89 -25.05
CA ILE A 763 -7.97 21.35 -24.97
C ILE A 763 -7.15 21.88 -23.79
N MET A 764 -6.71 23.14 -23.90
CA MET A 764 -6.01 23.84 -22.82
C MET A 764 -7.02 24.58 -21.94
N ILE A 765 -7.15 24.16 -20.68
CA ILE A 765 -7.92 24.87 -19.65
C ILE A 765 -6.94 25.47 -18.65
N GLY A 766 -6.83 26.81 -18.66
CA GLY A 766 -5.84 27.53 -17.87
C GLY A 766 -4.41 27.15 -18.30
N LYS A 767 -3.74 26.35 -17.47
CA LYS A 767 -2.40 25.78 -17.75
C LYS A 767 -2.43 24.28 -18.09
N LYS A 768 -3.54 23.56 -17.86
CA LYS A 768 -3.59 22.10 -18.01
C LYS A 768 -4.16 21.71 -19.38
N LYS A 769 -3.45 20.85 -20.10
CA LYS A 769 -3.97 20.10 -21.26
C LYS A 769 -4.87 18.98 -20.74
N THR A 770 -6.08 18.85 -21.26
CA THR A 770 -7.04 17.82 -20.81
C THR A 770 -7.85 17.23 -21.96
N TYR A 771 -8.13 15.93 -21.89
CA TYR A 771 -9.18 15.26 -22.68
C TYR A 771 -10.53 15.30 -21.98
N ASP A 772 -10.56 15.62 -20.68
CA ASP A 772 -11.75 15.50 -19.85
C ASP A 772 -12.15 16.86 -19.28
N VAL A 773 -13.43 17.20 -19.43
CA VAL A 773 -14.02 18.44 -18.94
C VAL A 773 -15.27 18.11 -18.14
N GLN A 774 -15.17 18.30 -16.83
CA GLN A 774 -16.23 17.98 -15.88
C GLN A 774 -16.89 19.26 -15.38
N PHE A 775 -18.22 19.30 -15.49
CA PHE A 775 -19.10 20.31 -14.92
C PHE A 775 -19.84 19.69 -13.74
N TYR A 776 -19.66 20.22 -12.53
CA TYR A 776 -20.17 19.61 -11.30
C TYR A 776 -20.71 20.63 -10.32
N ARG A 777 -21.56 20.17 -9.40
CA ARG A 777 -22.07 20.95 -8.28
C ARG A 777 -22.20 20.06 -7.04
N GLU A 778 -21.75 20.58 -5.91
CA GLU A 778 -21.93 19.94 -4.60
C GLU A 778 -23.40 20.02 -4.19
N ALA A 779 -23.94 18.91 -3.66
CA ALA A 779 -25.32 18.82 -3.20
C ALA A 779 -25.49 19.25 -1.73
N THR A 780 -24.39 19.41 -1.00
CA THR A 780 -24.32 19.81 0.41
C THR A 780 -23.51 21.11 0.54
N ASP A 781 -24.14 22.19 1.00
CA ASP A 781 -23.42 23.43 1.32
C ASP A 781 -22.57 23.20 2.59
N MET A 782 -21.23 23.15 2.43
CA MET A 782 -20.26 22.89 3.50
C MET A 782 -20.08 24.10 4.45
N SER A 783 -21.19 24.64 4.95
CA SER A 783 -21.33 25.92 5.65
C SER A 783 -21.76 25.77 7.12
N ILE A 784 -21.49 24.62 7.72
CA ILE A 784 -21.42 24.48 9.19
C ILE A 784 -20.04 24.97 9.62
N ASP A 785 -19.95 26.27 9.88
CA ASP A 785 -18.75 26.91 10.41
C ASP A 785 -18.55 26.52 11.89
N GLU A 786 -17.67 25.55 12.13
CA GLU A 786 -17.31 25.09 13.48
C GLU A 786 -16.47 26.14 14.26
N THR A 787 -16.09 27.27 13.64
CA THR A 787 -15.21 28.30 14.21
C THR A 787 -15.93 29.34 15.12
N GLY A 788 -17.16 29.05 15.52
CA GLY A 788 -17.68 29.43 16.84
C GLY A 788 -18.33 30.81 17.06
N ASN A 789 -18.56 31.13 18.34
CA ASN A 789 -19.03 32.42 18.87
C ASN A 789 -20.40 33.01 18.44
N ARG A 790 -21.36 32.20 17.97
CA ARG A 790 -22.79 32.57 18.06
C ARG A 790 -23.67 31.50 18.72
N LYS A 791 -23.87 31.66 20.03
CA LYS A 791 -24.85 30.90 20.84
C LYS A 791 -26.27 31.02 20.29
N ARG A 792 -26.72 30.07 19.49
CA ARG A 792 -28.15 29.74 19.32
C ARG A 792 -28.49 28.56 20.22
N LYS A 793 -29.57 28.68 21.00
CA LYS A 793 -30.18 27.52 21.66
C LYS A 793 -30.98 26.75 20.61
N TYR A 794 -30.41 25.68 20.07
CA TYR A 794 -31.24 24.61 19.53
C TYR A 794 -31.64 23.68 20.68
N ARG A 795 -32.93 23.38 20.76
CA ARG A 795 -33.44 22.16 21.36
C ARG A 795 -33.74 21.26 20.18
N TYR A 796 -32.80 20.43 19.75
CA TYR A 796 -33.16 19.33 18.87
C TYR A 796 -34.04 18.36 19.67
N GLY A 797 -35.11 17.92 19.03
CA GLY A 797 -35.68 16.59 19.22
C GLY A 797 -35.74 15.94 17.84
N ASP A 798 -36.01 14.64 17.83
CA ASP A 798 -35.90 13.74 16.67
C ASP A 798 -36.72 14.19 15.44
N GLU A 799 -37.71 15.08 15.64
CA GLU A 799 -38.57 15.66 14.61
C GLU A 799 -37.84 16.71 13.74
N ASP A 800 -36.98 17.55 14.32
CA ASP A 800 -36.23 18.61 13.59
C ASP A 800 -35.13 18.01 12.68
N GLU A 801 -34.48 16.94 13.14
CA GLU A 801 -33.40 16.24 12.42
C GLU A 801 -33.96 15.46 11.23
N LEU A 802 -35.11 14.80 11.42
CA LEU A 802 -35.82 14.06 10.36
C LEU A 802 -36.40 15.02 9.29
N GLU A 803 -36.85 16.23 9.66
CA GLU A 803 -37.23 17.25 8.67
C GLU A 803 -36.02 17.76 7.86
N GLN A 804 -34.86 17.96 8.50
CA GLN A 804 -33.63 18.35 7.81
C GLN A 804 -33.14 17.27 6.83
N GLU A 805 -33.19 16.00 7.21
CA GLU A 805 -32.87 14.90 6.30
C GLU A 805 -33.85 14.83 5.10
N GLN A 806 -35.14 15.10 5.33
CA GLN A 806 -36.12 15.21 4.26
C GLN A 806 -35.89 16.41 3.33
N GLU A 807 -35.53 17.57 3.87
CA GLU A 807 -35.15 18.74 3.05
C GLU A 807 -33.94 18.40 2.17
N GLU A 808 -32.90 17.79 2.73
CA GLU A 808 -31.70 17.46 1.99
C GLU A 808 -31.99 16.43 0.87
N ARG A 809 -32.72 15.36 1.17
CA ARG A 809 -33.20 14.39 0.17
C ARG A 809 -34.01 15.06 -0.95
N ARG A 810 -34.85 16.05 -0.63
CA ARG A 810 -35.61 16.84 -1.62
C ARG A 810 -34.69 17.73 -2.47
N ARG A 811 -33.69 18.40 -1.87
CA ARG A 811 -32.71 19.24 -2.59
C ARG A 811 -31.84 18.39 -3.54
N ARG A 812 -31.29 17.27 -3.06
CA ARG A 812 -30.54 16.29 -3.88
C ARG A 812 -31.36 15.84 -5.10
N ALA A 813 -32.61 15.42 -4.89
CA ALA A 813 -33.50 14.99 -5.98
C ALA A 813 -33.90 16.12 -6.96
N MET A 814 -33.96 17.38 -6.50
CA MET A 814 -34.22 18.53 -7.36
C MET A 814 -33.01 18.88 -8.23
N LEU A 815 -31.79 18.83 -7.68
CA LEU A 815 -30.54 19.04 -8.42
C LEU A 815 -30.29 17.93 -9.46
N ASP A 816 -30.52 16.65 -9.09
CA ASP A 816 -30.45 15.50 -10.00
C ASP A 816 -31.34 15.70 -11.23
N LYS A 817 -32.57 16.20 -11.01
CA LYS A 817 -33.53 16.49 -12.07
C LYS A 817 -33.14 17.70 -12.92
N GLU A 818 -32.60 18.76 -12.31
CA GLU A 818 -32.13 19.96 -13.02
C GLU A 818 -30.97 19.63 -13.95
N PHE A 819 -29.95 18.92 -13.46
CA PHE A 819 -28.78 18.52 -14.24
C PHE A 819 -29.13 17.50 -15.33
N ARG A 820 -29.97 16.50 -15.04
CA ARG A 820 -30.43 15.54 -16.05
C ARG A 820 -31.14 16.24 -17.22
N ALA A 821 -32.09 17.12 -16.93
CA ALA A 821 -32.82 17.87 -17.95
C ALA A 821 -31.92 18.84 -18.75
N PHE A 822 -30.79 19.27 -18.17
CA PHE A 822 -29.77 20.04 -18.88
C PHE A 822 -28.89 19.17 -19.78
N SER A 823 -28.51 17.97 -19.35
CA SER A 823 -27.80 16.97 -20.17
C SER A 823 -28.65 16.47 -21.34
N GLU A 824 -29.93 16.19 -21.12
CA GLU A 824 -30.90 15.87 -22.17
C GLU A 824 -30.97 17.02 -23.19
N ALA A 825 -31.03 18.27 -22.71
CA ALA A 825 -31.00 19.47 -23.56
C ALA A 825 -29.68 19.67 -24.35
N ILE A 826 -28.55 19.17 -23.85
CA ILE A 826 -27.27 19.16 -24.58
C ILE A 826 -27.36 18.17 -25.75
N SER A 827 -27.84 16.94 -25.49
CA SER A 827 -27.99 15.92 -26.53
C SER A 827 -28.99 16.34 -27.61
N ASP A 828 -30.17 16.86 -27.22
CA ASP A 828 -31.15 17.49 -28.12
C ASP A 828 -30.49 18.53 -29.06
N SER A 829 -29.67 19.42 -28.48
CA SER A 829 -29.03 20.53 -29.20
C SER A 829 -27.87 20.07 -30.11
N SER A 830 -27.37 18.86 -29.93
CA SER A 830 -26.28 18.29 -30.74
C SER A 830 -26.76 17.78 -32.11
N ASN A 831 -28.07 17.65 -32.34
CA ASN A 831 -28.68 17.00 -33.50
C ASN A 831 -28.25 15.53 -33.69
N GLY A 832 -28.02 14.80 -32.59
CA GLY A 832 -27.57 13.40 -32.63
C GLY A 832 -26.08 13.21 -32.91
N LEU A 833 -25.26 14.23 -32.64
CA LEU A 833 -23.79 14.11 -32.62
C LEU A 833 -23.24 13.64 -31.27
N VAL A 834 -24.03 13.80 -30.20
CA VAL A 834 -23.64 13.47 -28.82
C VAL A 834 -24.83 12.81 -28.12
N ASP A 835 -24.74 11.50 -27.90
CA ASP A 835 -25.64 10.75 -27.02
C ASP A 835 -25.36 11.08 -25.55
N LEU A 836 -26.37 10.89 -24.70
CA LEU A 836 -26.25 11.02 -23.25
C LEU A 836 -26.18 9.64 -22.59
N ASP A 837 -25.00 9.29 -22.08
CA ASP A 837 -24.80 8.07 -21.29
C ASP A 837 -25.06 8.32 -19.80
N ILE A 838 -25.63 7.31 -19.13
CA ILE A 838 -25.91 7.30 -17.69
C ILE A 838 -25.30 6.01 -17.11
N PRO A 839 -24.36 6.07 -16.16
CA PRO A 839 -23.71 4.86 -15.64
C PRO A 839 -24.64 3.94 -14.84
N PHE A 840 -24.48 2.63 -15.05
CA PHE A 840 -25.27 1.57 -14.43
C PHE A 840 -24.71 1.21 -13.05
N ARG A 841 -25.19 1.88 -12.00
CA ARG A 841 -24.73 1.65 -10.60
C ARG A 841 -24.92 0.21 -10.10
N GLU A 842 -25.85 -0.55 -10.67
CA GLU A 842 -26.11 -1.95 -10.31
C GLU A 842 -25.08 -2.93 -10.89
N LEU A 843 -24.31 -2.52 -11.90
CA LEU A 843 -23.21 -3.28 -12.52
C LEU A 843 -21.82 -2.71 -12.17
N GLY A 844 -21.77 -1.81 -11.19
CA GLY A 844 -20.53 -1.14 -10.77
C GLY A 844 -19.71 -1.99 -9.80
N PHE A 845 -18.42 -2.16 -10.08
CA PHE A 845 -17.48 -2.89 -9.22
C PHE A 845 -16.46 -1.93 -8.58
N GLN A 846 -15.88 -2.33 -7.44
CA GLN A 846 -14.83 -1.55 -6.77
C GLN A 846 -13.45 -1.94 -7.32
N GLY A 847 -12.58 -0.95 -7.53
CA GLY A 847 -11.19 -1.16 -7.98
C GLY A 847 -10.33 0.10 -7.82
N VAL A 848 -9.04 -0.01 -8.19
CA VAL A 848 -8.02 1.03 -8.08
C VAL A 848 -7.40 1.27 -9.47
N PRO A 849 -7.94 2.19 -10.28
CA PRO A 849 -7.39 2.53 -11.59
C PRO A 849 -6.25 3.57 -11.54
N SER A 850 -5.91 4.05 -10.34
CA SER A 850 -4.79 4.99 -10.15
C SER A 850 -4.24 4.94 -8.72
N ARG A 851 -4.79 5.73 -7.78
CA ARG A 851 -4.31 5.80 -6.37
C ARG A 851 -5.39 5.55 -5.31
N SER A 852 -6.65 5.85 -5.60
CA SER A 852 -7.78 5.62 -4.69
C SER A 852 -8.60 4.40 -5.09
N ALA A 853 -9.20 3.73 -4.09
CA ALA A 853 -10.22 2.71 -4.32
C ALA A 853 -11.57 3.38 -4.59
N VAL A 854 -12.14 3.07 -5.75
CA VAL A 854 -13.25 3.78 -6.38
C VAL A 854 -14.24 2.78 -6.98
N VAL A 855 -15.49 3.21 -7.20
CA VAL A 855 -16.46 2.40 -7.95
C VAL A 855 -16.30 2.71 -9.43
N CYS A 856 -15.85 1.72 -10.20
CA CYS A 856 -15.87 1.75 -11.66
C CYS A 856 -17.27 1.40 -12.13
N LEU A 857 -17.88 2.29 -12.93
CA LEU A 857 -19.27 2.19 -13.37
C LEU A 857 -19.31 1.96 -14.89
N PRO A 858 -19.89 0.85 -15.38
CA PRO A 858 -20.13 0.69 -16.81
C PRO A 858 -21.29 1.59 -17.27
N THR A 859 -21.22 2.07 -18.50
CA THR A 859 -22.30 2.76 -19.24
C THR A 859 -22.76 1.85 -20.38
N ARG A 860 -23.35 2.40 -21.45
CA ARG A 860 -23.65 1.66 -22.68
C ARG A 860 -22.38 1.31 -23.45
N ASP A 861 -21.50 2.29 -23.64
CA ASP A 861 -20.34 2.20 -24.54
C ASP A 861 -18.97 2.37 -23.83
N CYS A 862 -18.96 2.64 -22.51
CA CYS A 862 -17.77 2.93 -21.72
C CYS A 862 -17.72 2.23 -20.35
N LEU A 863 -16.51 2.06 -19.81
CA LEU A 863 -16.28 1.93 -18.37
C LEU A 863 -15.74 3.27 -17.85
N VAL A 864 -16.35 3.83 -16.79
CA VAL A 864 -15.99 5.15 -16.27
C VAL A 864 -15.76 5.19 -14.75
N GLN A 865 -14.90 6.11 -14.33
CA GLN A 865 -14.90 6.69 -12.97
C GLN A 865 -14.68 8.20 -13.10
N LEU A 866 -15.63 8.96 -12.58
CA LEU A 866 -15.75 10.41 -12.75
C LEU A 866 -15.69 11.19 -11.42
N ILE A 867 -15.68 10.54 -10.26
CA ILE A 867 -15.74 11.22 -8.96
C ILE A 867 -14.37 11.82 -8.60
N ASP A 868 -13.34 10.97 -8.64
CA ASP A 868 -11.96 11.26 -8.27
C ASP A 868 -11.10 11.68 -9.48
N LEU A 869 -9.94 12.30 -9.20
CA LEU A 869 -8.91 12.62 -10.18
C LEU A 869 -7.68 11.70 -9.98
N PRO A 870 -7.08 11.14 -11.04
CA PRO A 870 -7.45 11.29 -12.45
C PRO A 870 -8.73 10.51 -12.80
N PHE A 871 -9.50 11.05 -13.74
CA PHE A 871 -10.70 10.39 -14.27
C PHE A 871 -10.32 9.15 -15.10
N LEU A 872 -11.17 8.13 -15.07
CA LEU A 872 -11.09 6.97 -15.94
C LEU A 872 -12.21 7.03 -16.98
N VAL A 873 -11.87 6.97 -18.26
CA VAL A 873 -12.83 6.79 -19.36
C VAL A 873 -12.23 5.80 -20.37
N ILE A 874 -12.79 4.59 -20.43
CA ILE A 874 -12.40 3.53 -21.36
C ILE A 874 -13.56 3.34 -22.34
N THR A 875 -13.35 3.57 -23.64
CA THR A 875 -14.32 3.18 -24.68
C THR A 875 -14.23 1.68 -24.89
N LEU A 876 -15.34 0.95 -24.76
CA LEU A 876 -15.35 -0.51 -24.84
C LEU A 876 -15.06 -0.98 -26.27
N GLU A 877 -15.51 -0.24 -27.29
CA GLU A 877 -15.18 -0.47 -28.70
C GLU A 877 -13.66 -0.35 -29.01
N GLU A 878 -12.90 0.41 -28.21
CA GLU A 878 -11.45 0.61 -28.40
C GLU A 878 -10.59 -0.48 -27.72
N VAL A 879 -11.20 -1.38 -26.96
CA VAL A 879 -10.52 -2.53 -26.32
C VAL A 879 -10.35 -3.64 -27.36
N GLU A 880 -9.15 -4.21 -27.44
CA GLU A 880 -8.86 -5.42 -28.23
C GLU A 880 -9.03 -6.68 -27.37
N VAL A 881 -8.40 -6.70 -26.19
CA VAL A 881 -8.41 -7.80 -25.21
C VAL A 881 -8.45 -7.24 -23.78
N ALA A 882 -9.08 -7.98 -22.86
CA ALA A 882 -8.91 -7.84 -21.42
C ALA A 882 -8.04 -8.98 -20.84
N HIS A 883 -7.16 -8.69 -19.88
CA HIS A 883 -6.42 -9.71 -19.13
C HIS A 883 -6.69 -9.56 -17.63
N LEU A 884 -7.04 -10.69 -16.99
CA LEU A 884 -7.33 -10.81 -15.57
C LEU A 884 -6.07 -11.34 -14.87
N GLU A 885 -5.27 -10.44 -14.28
CA GLU A 885 -4.04 -10.78 -13.56
C GLU A 885 -4.35 -11.19 -12.12
N ARG A 886 -3.50 -12.05 -11.55
CA ARG A 886 -3.61 -12.58 -10.18
C ARG A 886 -4.89 -13.40 -9.92
N VAL A 887 -5.44 -14.04 -10.95
CA VAL A 887 -6.54 -15.01 -10.79
C VAL A 887 -5.94 -16.33 -10.27
N GLN A 888 -5.82 -16.45 -8.95
CA GLN A 888 -5.31 -17.65 -8.29
C GLN A 888 -6.09 -17.95 -7.00
N PHE A 889 -6.38 -19.23 -6.77
CA PHE A 889 -7.06 -19.71 -5.56
C PHE A 889 -6.30 -19.30 -4.29
N GLY A 890 -6.94 -18.47 -3.46
CA GLY A 890 -6.39 -17.95 -2.19
C GLY A 890 -6.16 -16.44 -2.17
N LEU A 891 -6.14 -15.78 -3.33
CA LEU A 891 -6.05 -14.31 -3.40
C LEU A 891 -7.43 -13.66 -3.21
N LYS A 892 -7.47 -12.52 -2.52
CA LYS A 892 -8.72 -11.78 -2.21
C LYS A 892 -9.12 -10.78 -3.29
N ASN A 893 -8.16 -10.35 -4.10
CA ASN A 893 -8.36 -9.38 -5.17
C ASN A 893 -7.56 -9.82 -6.39
N PHE A 894 -8.12 -9.56 -7.57
CA PHE A 894 -7.44 -9.68 -8.87
C PHE A 894 -7.19 -8.27 -9.45
N ASP A 895 -6.45 -8.18 -10.55
CA ASP A 895 -6.33 -6.95 -11.36
C ASP A 895 -6.89 -7.18 -12.76
N LEU A 896 -7.40 -6.12 -13.38
CA LEU A 896 -7.92 -6.13 -14.75
C LEU A 896 -7.11 -5.17 -15.63
N VAL A 897 -6.53 -5.68 -16.71
CA VAL A 897 -5.75 -4.90 -17.68
C VAL A 897 -6.51 -4.81 -18.99
N PHE A 898 -6.77 -3.57 -19.45
CA PHE A 898 -7.37 -3.28 -20.74
C PHE A 898 -6.29 -2.97 -21.78
N ILE A 899 -6.25 -3.78 -22.84
CA ILE A 899 -5.36 -3.59 -23.99
C ILE A 899 -6.17 -2.95 -25.13
N PHE A 900 -5.66 -1.86 -25.71
CA PHE A 900 -6.35 -1.12 -26.75
C PHE A 900 -5.99 -1.61 -28.17
N LYS A 901 -6.91 -1.38 -29.11
CA LYS A 901 -6.72 -1.63 -30.56
C LYS A 901 -5.59 -0.80 -31.18
N ASP A 902 -5.37 0.39 -30.64
CA ASP A 902 -4.20 1.21 -30.94
C ASP A 902 -3.09 0.83 -29.95
N PHE A 903 -2.15 0.00 -30.40
CA PHE A 903 -1.03 -0.44 -29.58
C PHE A 903 -0.06 0.68 -29.19
N SER A 904 -0.16 1.89 -29.77
CA SER A 904 0.62 3.06 -29.33
C SER A 904 0.08 3.68 -28.05
N ARG A 905 -1.20 3.45 -27.72
CA ARG A 905 -1.83 3.87 -26.46
C ARG A 905 -1.36 2.96 -25.32
N PRO A 906 -0.94 3.50 -24.16
CA PRO A 906 -0.58 2.68 -23.01
C PRO A 906 -1.80 1.88 -22.52
N VAL A 907 -1.56 0.64 -22.08
CA VAL A 907 -2.57 -0.19 -21.42
C VAL A 907 -3.07 0.48 -20.13
N VAL A 908 -4.30 0.15 -19.73
CA VAL A 908 -4.90 0.68 -18.49
C VAL A 908 -5.11 -0.46 -17.51
N HIS A 909 -4.54 -0.30 -16.31
CA HIS A 909 -4.71 -1.22 -15.19
C HIS A 909 -5.84 -0.73 -14.28
N VAL A 910 -6.69 -1.65 -13.83
CA VAL A 910 -7.64 -1.46 -12.73
C VAL A 910 -7.33 -2.52 -11.69
N SER A 911 -6.56 -2.14 -10.68
CA SER A 911 -6.03 -3.08 -9.69
C SER A 911 -6.97 -3.28 -8.50
N THR A 912 -6.73 -4.33 -7.72
CA THR A 912 -7.41 -4.57 -6.42
C THR A 912 -8.94 -4.65 -6.57
N ILE A 913 -9.41 -5.42 -7.56
CA ILE A 913 -10.84 -5.73 -7.74
C ILE A 913 -11.19 -6.93 -6.85
N PRO A 914 -12.23 -6.88 -5.99
CA PRO A 914 -12.59 -7.99 -5.12
C PRO A 914 -12.89 -9.27 -5.88
N MET A 915 -12.35 -10.40 -5.40
CA MET A 915 -12.56 -11.73 -6.00
C MET A 915 -14.04 -12.13 -6.07
N GLU A 916 -14.87 -11.59 -5.17
CA GLU A 916 -16.34 -11.74 -5.16
C GLU A 916 -17.00 -11.26 -6.48
N SER A 917 -16.39 -10.30 -7.19
CA SER A 917 -16.88 -9.74 -8.45
C SER A 917 -16.24 -10.34 -9.70
N LEU A 918 -15.43 -11.42 -9.61
CA LEU A 918 -14.77 -12.00 -10.80
C LEU A 918 -15.81 -12.48 -11.82
N GLU A 919 -16.81 -13.24 -11.39
CA GLU A 919 -17.80 -13.83 -12.29
C GLU A 919 -18.73 -12.76 -12.88
N ASP A 920 -19.08 -11.72 -12.11
CA ASP A 920 -19.82 -10.55 -12.61
C ASP A 920 -19.03 -9.80 -13.70
N VAL A 921 -17.71 -9.61 -13.50
CA VAL A 921 -16.82 -8.97 -14.47
C VAL A 921 -16.60 -9.84 -15.71
N LYS A 922 -16.41 -11.17 -15.55
CA LYS A 922 -16.32 -12.12 -16.68
C LYS A 922 -17.61 -12.15 -17.50
N ALA A 923 -18.77 -12.14 -16.84
CA ALA A 923 -20.07 -12.07 -17.50
C ALA A 923 -20.22 -10.74 -18.27
N TRP A 924 -19.95 -9.60 -17.61
CA TRP A 924 -19.99 -8.27 -18.23
C TRP A 924 -19.06 -8.15 -19.44
N LEU A 925 -17.82 -8.64 -19.38
CA LEU A 925 -16.90 -8.64 -20.53
C LEU A 925 -17.42 -9.48 -21.70
N THR A 926 -18.14 -10.58 -21.41
CA THR A 926 -18.78 -11.43 -22.41
C THR A 926 -20.00 -10.76 -23.05
N ASP A 927 -20.86 -10.12 -22.25
CA ASP A 927 -22.04 -9.35 -22.72
C ASP A 927 -21.66 -8.13 -23.59
N VAL A 928 -20.38 -7.72 -23.57
CA VAL A 928 -19.83 -6.55 -24.28
C VAL A 928 -18.95 -6.96 -25.50
N ASP A 929 -18.93 -8.24 -25.88
CA ASP A 929 -18.12 -8.73 -27.03
C ASP A 929 -16.58 -8.50 -26.85
N ILE A 930 -16.10 -8.44 -25.59
CA ILE A 930 -14.67 -8.32 -25.27
C ILE A 930 -14.10 -9.71 -24.93
N PRO A 931 -13.08 -10.19 -25.69
CA PRO A 931 -12.36 -11.40 -25.30
C PRO A 931 -11.56 -11.14 -24.02
N TYR A 932 -11.65 -12.06 -23.04
CA TYR A 932 -10.80 -12.03 -21.86
C TYR A 932 -9.88 -13.26 -21.76
N SER A 933 -8.79 -13.07 -21.02
CA SER A 933 -7.82 -14.10 -20.65
C SER A 933 -7.50 -13.97 -19.16
N GLU A 934 -6.99 -15.01 -18.50
CA GLU A 934 -6.68 -14.99 -17.07
C GLU A 934 -5.29 -15.58 -16.79
N GLY A 935 -4.59 -14.97 -15.83
CA GLY A 935 -3.21 -15.32 -15.49
C GLY A 935 -2.94 -15.21 -13.98
N PRO A 936 -2.11 -16.09 -13.40
CA PRO A 936 -1.79 -16.06 -11.97
C PRO A 936 -0.77 -14.97 -11.60
N VAL A 937 -0.09 -14.36 -12.58
CA VAL A 937 0.99 -13.38 -12.38
C VAL A 937 0.73 -12.11 -13.18
N ASN A 938 1.24 -10.97 -12.71
CA ASN A 938 1.22 -9.71 -13.47
C ASN A 938 2.29 -9.73 -14.57
N LEU A 939 1.97 -9.20 -15.75
CA LEU A 939 2.84 -9.21 -16.93
C LEU A 939 3.52 -7.86 -17.18
N ASN A 940 4.70 -7.88 -17.81
CA ASN A 940 5.44 -6.65 -18.16
C ASN A 940 4.91 -6.05 -19.47
N TRP A 941 3.70 -5.49 -19.43
CA TRP A 941 3.06 -4.84 -20.57
C TRP A 941 3.91 -3.78 -21.27
N PRO A 942 4.67 -2.90 -20.57
CA PRO A 942 5.59 -1.96 -21.22
C PRO A 942 6.72 -2.60 -22.05
N THR A 943 6.99 -3.89 -21.89
CA THR A 943 7.91 -4.67 -22.73
C THR A 943 7.14 -5.41 -23.83
N ILE A 944 6.07 -6.13 -23.48
CA ILE A 944 5.22 -6.86 -24.44
C ILE A 944 4.69 -5.92 -25.54
N MET A 945 4.16 -4.76 -25.17
CA MET A 945 3.65 -3.77 -26.13
C MET A 945 4.73 -3.22 -27.05
N LYS A 946 6.01 -3.16 -26.64
CA LYS A 946 7.11 -2.75 -27.54
C LYS A 946 7.42 -3.84 -28.57
N THR A 947 7.38 -5.10 -28.18
CA THR A 947 7.54 -6.24 -29.10
C THR A 947 6.41 -6.24 -30.12
N ILE A 948 5.15 -6.14 -29.67
CA ILE A 948 3.98 -6.07 -30.55
C ILE A 948 4.01 -4.82 -31.45
N GLN A 949 4.46 -3.66 -30.96
CA GLN A 949 4.68 -2.46 -31.80
C GLN A 949 5.79 -2.65 -32.85
N SER A 950 6.76 -3.56 -32.63
CA SER A 950 7.89 -3.76 -33.54
C SER A 950 7.59 -4.70 -34.70
N ASP A 951 6.72 -5.70 -34.50
CA ASP A 951 6.10 -6.49 -35.57
C ASP A 951 4.66 -6.91 -35.18
N PRO A 952 3.65 -6.06 -35.48
CA PRO A 952 2.25 -6.40 -35.24
C PRO A 952 1.76 -7.57 -36.10
N TYR A 953 2.37 -7.78 -37.27
CA TYR A 953 1.93 -8.80 -38.22
C TYR A 953 2.43 -10.19 -37.80
N GLY A 954 3.72 -10.33 -37.47
CA GLY A 954 4.29 -11.55 -36.90
C GLY A 954 3.56 -12.00 -35.64
N PHE A 955 3.22 -11.06 -34.75
CA PHE A 955 2.41 -11.35 -33.57
C PHE A 955 1.08 -12.04 -33.90
N PHE A 956 0.29 -11.53 -34.85
CA PHE A 956 -0.96 -12.17 -35.25
C PHE A 956 -0.77 -13.43 -36.12
N GLN A 957 0.40 -13.63 -36.74
CA GLN A 957 0.72 -14.88 -37.43
C GLN A 957 1.02 -16.01 -36.44
N ASP A 958 1.77 -15.73 -35.37
CA ASP A 958 2.27 -16.72 -34.40
C ASP A 958 1.27 -17.02 -33.26
N GLY A 959 -0.02 -16.80 -33.50
CA GLY A 959 -1.12 -17.12 -32.57
C GLY A 959 -1.64 -15.94 -31.74
N GLY A 960 -1.04 -14.74 -31.86
CA GLY A 960 -1.53 -13.51 -31.24
C GLY A 960 -1.69 -13.63 -29.73
N TRP A 961 -2.91 -13.41 -29.23
CA TRP A 961 -3.18 -13.39 -27.79
C TRP A 961 -3.26 -14.77 -27.12
N SER A 962 -3.07 -15.87 -27.87
CA SER A 962 -3.11 -17.23 -27.32
C SER A 962 -2.11 -17.47 -26.18
N PHE A 963 -0.95 -16.79 -26.16
CA PHE A 963 0.04 -16.92 -25.08
C PHE A 963 -0.46 -16.46 -23.70
N LEU A 964 -1.55 -15.69 -23.64
CA LEU A 964 -2.20 -15.29 -22.38
C LEU A 964 -3.13 -16.38 -21.83
N GLY A 965 -3.47 -17.40 -22.63
CA GLY A 965 -4.23 -18.56 -22.19
C GLY A 965 -3.30 -19.62 -21.60
N GLY A 966 -3.23 -19.70 -20.28
CA GLY A 966 -2.65 -20.86 -19.61
C GLY A 966 -3.43 -22.11 -20.01
N GLY A 967 -2.76 -23.08 -20.64
CA GLY A 967 -3.41 -24.23 -21.27
C GLY A 967 -4.11 -25.18 -20.29
N GLU A 968 -5.35 -25.52 -20.61
CA GLU A 968 -6.00 -26.79 -20.25
C GLU A 968 -6.10 -27.64 -21.53
N ASP A 969 -6.35 -28.95 -21.36
CA ASP A 969 -6.37 -30.01 -22.40
C ASP A 969 -4.96 -30.35 -22.95
N ASP A 970 -4.44 -31.60 -22.93
CA ASP A 970 -5.02 -32.91 -22.56
C ASP A 970 -3.98 -33.84 -21.88
N GLU A 971 -4.44 -34.91 -21.22
CA GLU A 971 -3.61 -35.98 -20.62
C GLU A 971 -3.31 -37.13 -21.62
N GLU A 972 -2.11 -37.20 -22.21
CA GLU A 972 -1.54 -38.48 -22.72
C GLU A 972 -0.02 -38.59 -22.41
N GLU A 973 0.43 -39.76 -21.95
CA GLU A 973 1.84 -40.12 -21.76
C GLU A 973 2.36 -40.87 -23.00
N GLU A 974 3.50 -40.48 -23.61
CA GLU A 974 4.61 -41.40 -23.95
C GLU A 974 5.86 -40.70 -24.56
N GLU A 975 6.99 -40.93 -23.89
CA GLU A 975 8.41 -41.00 -24.33
C GLU A 975 9.12 -39.90 -25.18
N GLU A 976 10.46 -39.96 -25.08
CA GLU A 976 11.44 -38.96 -25.53
C GLU A 976 11.81 -39.09 -27.03
N GLU A 977 12.02 -37.97 -27.74
CA GLU A 977 13.34 -37.70 -28.34
C GLU A 977 13.53 -36.22 -28.74
N SER A 978 14.79 -35.82 -28.93
CA SER A 978 15.23 -34.42 -29.01
C SER A 978 15.05 -33.75 -30.38
N ALA A 979 14.63 -32.49 -30.38
CA ALA A 979 14.86 -31.55 -31.49
C ALA A 979 15.15 -30.13 -30.95
N GLU A 980 16.41 -29.87 -30.61
CA GLU A 980 16.91 -28.49 -30.47
C GLU A 980 16.91 -27.79 -31.85
N SER A 981 16.42 -26.56 -31.93
CA SER A 981 16.83 -25.63 -32.99
C SER A 981 16.80 -24.20 -32.49
N ASP A 982 17.96 -23.56 -32.52
CA ASP A 982 18.23 -22.21 -32.03
C ASP A 982 17.18 -21.15 -32.41
N PHE A 983 16.77 -20.35 -31.42
CA PHE A 983 16.71 -18.91 -31.64
C PHE A 983 17.20 -18.15 -30.38
N ASP A 984 18.45 -17.67 -30.46
CA ASP A 984 19.14 -16.90 -29.42
C ASP A 984 19.14 -15.40 -29.77
N PRO A 985 18.22 -14.58 -29.23
CA PRO A 985 18.29 -13.13 -29.30
C PRO A 985 19.26 -12.59 -28.23
N SER A 986 20.55 -12.72 -28.52
CA SER A 986 21.74 -12.31 -27.74
C SER A 986 21.54 -11.24 -26.65
N ASP A 987 22.07 -11.53 -25.45
CA ASP A 987 22.10 -10.67 -24.26
C ASP A 987 22.45 -9.17 -24.48
N GLU A 988 21.56 -8.28 -24.01
CA GLU A 988 21.95 -7.11 -23.21
C GLU A 988 20.96 -6.92 -22.04
N ASP A 989 21.25 -7.51 -20.87
CA ASP A 989 20.44 -7.38 -19.64
C ASP A 989 20.97 -6.30 -18.66
N PRO A 990 20.27 -5.16 -18.51
CA PRO A 990 20.62 -4.11 -17.55
C PRO A 990 19.93 -4.19 -16.17
N GLN A 991 19.42 -5.35 -15.70
CA GLN A 991 18.91 -5.49 -14.32
C GLN A 991 20.02 -5.46 -13.24
N ASP A 992 20.54 -4.28 -12.90
CA ASP A 992 21.40 -4.03 -11.72
C ASP A 992 21.44 -2.51 -11.38
N GLU A 993 20.28 -1.83 -11.37
CA GLU A 993 20.13 -0.53 -10.70
C GLU A 993 19.04 -0.60 -9.62
N GLU A 994 19.22 0.21 -8.58
CA GLU A 994 18.44 0.21 -7.35
C GLU A 994 17.13 0.99 -7.52
N ASP A 995 16.04 0.55 -6.88
CA ASP A 995 14.70 1.12 -7.06
C ASP A 995 14.55 2.48 -6.35
N TYR A 996 15.02 3.54 -7.02
CA TYR A 996 14.80 4.92 -6.61
C TYR A 996 13.45 5.41 -7.14
N SER A 997 12.41 5.18 -6.35
CA SER A 997 11.14 5.87 -6.50
C SER A 997 11.34 7.39 -6.41
N GLU A 998 11.19 8.12 -7.53
CA GLU A 998 11.11 9.59 -7.50
C GLU A 998 9.79 10.00 -6.83
N GLU A 999 9.84 10.19 -5.51
CA GLU A 999 8.81 10.89 -4.74
C GLU A 999 8.63 12.28 -5.35
N ASN A 1000 7.45 12.53 -5.93
CA ASN A 1000 7.11 13.82 -6.54
C ASN A 1000 6.63 14.78 -5.45
N ASP A 1001 7.56 15.25 -4.61
CA ASP A 1001 7.38 16.41 -3.74
C ASP A 1001 7.32 17.68 -4.60
N ASP A 1002 6.12 18.00 -5.09
CA ASP A 1002 5.83 19.20 -5.90
C ASP A 1002 4.53 19.87 -5.40
N ASP A 1003 4.40 20.02 -4.06
CA ASP A 1003 3.26 20.66 -3.38
C ASP A 1003 3.70 21.47 -2.13
N ASP A 1004 4.74 22.29 -2.27
CA ASP A 1004 5.22 23.23 -1.24
C ASP A 1004 4.56 24.61 -1.44
N ASP A 1005 3.30 24.76 -1.01
CA ASP A 1005 2.51 26.02 -1.08
C ASP A 1005 2.98 27.03 -0.02
N ALA A 1006 4.22 27.49 -0.19
CA ALA A 1006 4.89 28.46 0.67
C ALA A 1006 4.22 29.84 0.56
N SER A 1007 3.26 30.09 1.46
CA SER A 1007 2.53 31.35 1.56
C SER A 1007 3.47 32.53 1.82
N MET A 1008 3.67 33.38 0.81
CA MET A 1008 4.26 34.71 0.98
C MET A 1008 3.33 35.57 1.84
N SER A 1009 3.70 35.80 3.09
CA SER A 1009 3.26 36.97 3.84
C SER A 1009 4.00 38.20 3.30
N GLU A 1010 3.26 39.27 3.04
CA GLU A 1010 3.84 40.55 2.60
C GLU A 1010 4.44 41.27 3.83
N ASP A 1011 5.74 41.56 3.79
CA ASP A 1011 6.36 42.52 4.70
C ASP A 1011 6.08 43.94 4.18
N ASP A 1012 5.18 44.67 4.85
CA ASP A 1012 5.09 46.14 4.76
C ASP A 1012 5.95 46.72 5.90
N ASP A 1013 7.08 47.35 5.56
CA ASP A 1013 7.85 48.21 6.47
C ASP A 1013 7.07 49.52 6.72
N ASP A 1014 6.91 49.95 7.98
CA ASP A 1014 7.13 51.36 8.38
C ASP A 1014 7.05 51.62 9.90
N GLU A 1015 7.68 52.74 10.30
CA GLU A 1015 7.69 53.44 11.61
C GLU A 1015 8.48 52.85 12.81
N ASP A 1016 9.58 53.54 13.15
CA ASP A 1016 10.39 53.41 14.38
C ASP A 1016 9.66 53.93 15.64
N GLU A 1017 10.07 53.47 16.84
CA GLU A 1017 10.43 54.40 17.93
C GLU A 1017 11.37 53.75 18.98
N ASP A 1018 12.19 54.57 19.64
CA ASP A 1018 13.22 54.15 20.62
C ASP A 1018 12.64 53.69 21.97
N ILE A 1019 13.41 52.88 22.72
CA ILE A 1019 13.95 53.24 24.06
C ILE A 1019 14.88 52.14 24.59
N ALA A 1020 15.95 52.54 25.30
CA ALA A 1020 16.99 51.67 25.83
C ALA A 1020 16.89 51.43 27.36
N ASP A 1021 17.79 50.57 27.84
CA ASP A 1021 18.25 50.38 29.23
C ASP A 1021 17.27 49.88 30.30
N SER A 1022 17.54 48.67 30.82
CA SER A 1022 18.21 48.58 32.13
C SER A 1022 18.77 47.18 32.44
N ASP A 1023 20.00 47.17 32.96
CA ASP A 1023 20.68 46.29 33.91
C ASP A 1023 19.93 45.04 34.44
N ASN A 1024 20.55 43.90 34.79
CA ASN A 1024 21.90 43.74 35.39
C ASN A 1024 22.31 42.23 35.48
N MET A 1025 23.50 41.97 36.07
CA MET A 1025 24.03 40.67 36.55
C MET A 1025 24.50 39.71 35.43
N SER A 1026 25.81 39.63 35.12
CA SER A 1026 26.88 38.89 35.84
C SER A 1026 26.74 37.36 35.74
N GLU A 1027 27.73 36.51 35.52
CA GLU A 1027 29.17 36.53 35.19
C GLU A 1027 29.60 35.06 35.43
N GLU A 1028 30.63 34.56 34.74
CA GLU A 1028 31.42 33.37 35.17
C GLU A 1028 30.69 31.99 35.28
N GLU A 1029 31.32 30.81 35.21
CA GLU A 1029 32.59 30.42 34.57
C GLU A 1029 32.60 28.90 34.24
N PHE A 1030 33.55 28.50 33.38
CA PHE A 1030 34.17 27.17 33.28
C PHE A 1030 33.38 25.89 32.89
N SER A 1031 34.18 24.87 32.63
CA SER A 1031 33.88 23.55 32.07
C SER A 1031 33.85 22.45 33.13
N ASP A 1032 33.15 21.34 32.81
CA ASP A 1032 33.73 19.99 32.76
C ASP A 1032 32.99 19.16 31.68
#